data_AF-A0A440KMG6-F1
#
_entry.id   AF-A0A440KMG6-F1
#
_cell.length_a   1.000
_cell.length_b   1.000
_cell.length_c   1.000
_cell.angle_alpha   90.00
_cell.angle_beta   90.00
_cell.angle_gamma   90.00
#
_symmetry.space_group_name_H-M   'P 1'
#
loop_
_entity.id
_entity.type
_entity.pdbx_description
1 polymer ?
#
loop_
_entity_poly.entity_id
_entity_poly.type
_entity_poly.pdbx_seq_one_letter_code
_entity_poly.pdbx_strand_id
1 'polypeptide(L)'
;MTEPAFTIHLGSGLYLDSDGNVRQTALPGVPTYSPPFKLPIDPAKARDAVKGFQKALKDFTSDPEVLAKFKEFGFDTKILDVLSGVAKIAGMVAPVLAVVAVAFDVLKVLGVFKEGPSALELLVKQKFEELEKDVDSIKIMIETHRLGDARGEIQKLLDFAVDFTEKVRGAQAPLQELQSDQDRLKDAIVENGDFNKLISQHGYVANFNRSEHSRVWGWMQDLIHSMPHGPGAPPQKVPMPENLAFDHRLMVPLACYAAEAYVTVLRAFEPEYRSTGFARQELRTLSSALDDLAQKLRTDGVGRTYYRREHFAFPPIYLADADVVSLFGQFPRVSKSCSRFPVGALDLRAHDNSFFGPFLDSLFVADVRNQPHPTKHGGMEFRWVPPANLVEGPFDGTWVITNPDECAEAANAASEQDFADLLSMSGYTELVRLAALFRNEAMEPSVSQTVHVWPAALMRQAEPEVTVTVESRDIPMTGIITAQATREPQQCLGLVHARTQPPSRLYQPSYKVKLRTLRAIHANRWDDRGYGSYRWVEFEDESSGNDFLKTVFRTSPGAELAETLIFEGKSPEALLRKPGVARMKAHTFDWWIPVKPAFGVWDDRVKVKAELSALGWLDSDADDGGLPPGGQAVMNITGFQASDLFDEVTPHLAWDPGKADWGGERREPKEEVVEIAYTASWEEEGLRISLRNRSSDRNYVVYVVVEEPLLSGAIIHTATPVHVNGQLTHVPQSFFDREREALEKFFGRVADYNDRFSESEAPGPVNPILSALRPANVLHRDAAVRVVALMEEHQPELARRWLPEEGPAVPASDPSASPSAPAASSPTAVSGSR
;
A
#
# COMPACT_ATOMS: atom_id res chain seq x y z
N MET A 1 5.31 -8.81 -1.71
CA MET A 1 5.51 -7.36 -1.90
C MET A 1 4.72 -6.66 -0.81
N THR A 2 5.36 -5.81 -0.01
CA THR A 2 4.70 -4.98 1.01
C THR A 2 3.86 -3.91 0.33
N GLU A 3 2.69 -3.59 0.87
CA GLU A 3 1.90 -2.45 0.40
C GLU A 3 2.61 -1.13 0.76
N PRO A 4 2.49 -0.07 -0.06
CA PRO A 4 3.10 1.22 0.25
C PRO A 4 2.56 1.81 1.55
N ALA A 5 3.44 2.40 2.35
CA ALA A 5 3.14 2.93 3.67
C ALA A 5 2.29 4.19 3.64
N PHE A 6 2.52 5.04 2.64
CA PHE A 6 1.82 6.30 2.42
C PHE A 6 1.89 6.68 0.94
N THR A 7 1.09 7.68 0.56
CA THR A 7 1.19 8.34 -0.74
C THR A 7 1.21 9.85 -0.58
N ILE A 8 1.73 10.54 -1.58
CA ILE A 8 1.81 12.00 -1.66
C ILE A 8 1.01 12.42 -2.88
N HIS A 9 -0.04 13.21 -2.69
CA HIS A 9 -0.79 13.82 -3.77
C HIS A 9 -0.02 15.02 -4.31
N LEU A 10 0.57 14.84 -5.50
CA LEU A 10 1.34 15.86 -6.19
C LEU A 10 0.47 16.87 -6.96
N GLY A 11 -0.85 16.61 -7.04
CA GLY A 11 -1.82 17.44 -7.76
C GLY A 11 -2.36 16.77 -9.03
N SER A 12 -3.57 17.19 -9.45
CA SER A 12 -4.28 16.73 -10.66
C SER A 12 -4.27 15.22 -10.88
N GLY A 13 -4.49 14.45 -9.81
CA GLY A 13 -4.57 12.99 -9.86
C GLY A 13 -3.22 12.28 -9.96
N LEU A 14 -2.11 12.99 -9.76
CA LEU A 14 -0.78 12.39 -9.67
C LEU A 14 -0.44 12.06 -8.21
N TYR A 15 -0.01 10.82 -7.97
CA TYR A 15 0.39 10.34 -6.64
C TYR A 15 1.80 9.76 -6.69
N LEU A 16 2.61 10.05 -5.68
CA LEU A 16 3.89 9.41 -5.43
C LEU A 16 3.75 8.52 -4.20
N ASP A 17 3.95 7.21 -4.33
CA ASP A 17 3.92 6.31 -3.18
C ASP A 17 5.24 6.32 -2.39
N SER A 18 5.22 5.74 -1.18
CA SER A 18 6.39 5.69 -0.28
C SER A 18 7.61 5.02 -0.91
N ASP A 19 7.40 4.04 -1.79
CA ASP A 19 8.45 3.35 -2.53
C ASP A 19 9.01 4.20 -3.69
N GLY A 20 8.44 5.38 -3.90
CA GLY A 20 8.81 6.29 -4.96
C GLY A 20 8.29 5.84 -6.32
N ASN A 21 7.08 5.27 -6.43
CA ASN A 21 6.40 5.01 -7.71
C ASN A 21 5.31 6.05 -7.98
N VAL A 22 5.19 6.48 -9.25
CA VAL A 22 4.09 7.35 -9.69
C VAL A 22 2.81 6.55 -9.98
N ARG A 23 1.67 7.01 -9.46
CA ARG A 23 0.32 6.46 -9.67
C ARG A 23 -0.66 7.55 -10.11
N GLN A 24 -1.77 7.12 -10.72
CA GLN A 24 -2.85 8.00 -11.21
C GLN A 24 -4.07 8.05 -10.27
N THR A 25 -4.06 7.23 -9.20
CA THR A 25 -5.15 7.14 -8.23
C THR A 25 -4.56 6.95 -6.84
N ALA A 26 -5.25 7.50 -5.84
CA ALA A 26 -4.94 7.24 -4.45
C ALA A 26 -5.09 5.74 -4.15
N LEU A 27 -4.26 5.22 -3.24
CA LEU A 27 -4.37 3.84 -2.78
C LEU A 27 -5.44 3.77 -1.66
N PRO A 28 -6.40 2.84 -1.75
CA PRO A 28 -7.41 2.69 -0.71
C PRO A 28 -6.77 2.21 0.59
N GLY A 29 -7.16 2.79 1.73
CA GLY A 29 -6.65 2.39 3.05
C GLY A 29 -5.21 2.82 3.34
N VAL A 30 -4.61 3.68 2.51
CA VAL A 30 -3.25 4.20 2.67
C VAL A 30 -3.32 5.72 2.94
N PRO A 31 -2.58 6.25 3.93
CA PRO A 31 -2.58 7.69 4.20
C PRO A 31 -2.04 8.47 3.01
N THR A 32 -2.73 9.56 2.66
CA THR A 32 -2.40 10.40 1.50
C THR A 32 -2.09 11.81 1.99
N TYR A 33 -0.82 12.20 1.92
CA TYR A 33 -0.36 13.53 2.29
C TYR A 33 -0.39 14.47 1.08
N SER A 34 -0.52 15.76 1.33
CA SER A 34 -0.21 16.78 0.32
C SER A 34 1.08 17.50 0.72
N PRO A 35 1.91 17.93 -0.24
CA PRO A 35 2.96 18.88 0.07
C PRO A 35 2.33 20.22 0.52
N PRO A 36 2.98 20.98 1.44
CA PRO A 36 2.47 22.26 1.95
C PRO A 36 2.31 23.32 0.85
N PHE A 37 3.03 23.11 -0.26
CA PHE A 37 2.99 23.96 -1.43
C PHE A 37 2.43 23.20 -2.63
N LYS A 38 1.77 23.94 -3.52
CA LYS A 38 1.40 23.42 -4.85
C LYS A 38 2.66 23.24 -5.68
N LEU A 39 2.76 22.11 -6.38
CA LEU A 39 3.85 21.89 -7.32
C LEU A 39 3.91 23.03 -8.35
N PRO A 40 5.10 23.53 -8.70
CA PRO A 40 5.27 24.65 -9.62
C PRO A 40 5.03 24.34 -11.10
N ILE A 41 4.73 23.08 -11.44
CA ILE A 41 4.79 22.53 -12.79
C ILE A 41 3.46 21.88 -13.13
N ASP A 42 3.08 21.90 -14.41
CA ASP A 42 1.99 21.08 -14.92
C ASP A 42 2.14 19.59 -14.50
N PRO A 43 1.15 19.00 -13.82
CA PRO A 43 1.15 17.59 -13.40
C PRO A 43 1.50 16.59 -14.50
N ALA A 44 1.14 16.85 -15.77
CA ALA A 44 1.51 15.98 -16.89
C ALA A 44 3.02 15.97 -17.13
N LYS A 45 3.66 17.14 -17.08
CA LYS A 45 5.12 17.29 -17.23
C LYS A 45 5.86 16.72 -16.02
N ALA A 46 5.33 16.94 -14.82
CA ALA A 46 5.85 16.36 -13.58
C ALA A 46 5.80 14.82 -13.63
N ARG A 47 4.73 14.22 -14.16
CA ARG A 47 4.61 12.77 -14.31
C ARG A 47 5.74 12.18 -15.15
N ASP A 48 6.01 12.77 -16.32
CA ASP A 48 7.01 12.24 -17.25
C ASP A 48 8.43 12.42 -16.70
N ALA A 49 8.72 13.57 -16.08
CA ALA A 49 9.99 13.83 -15.41
C ALA A 49 10.23 12.86 -14.24
N VAL A 50 9.24 12.70 -13.34
CA VAL A 50 9.36 11.80 -12.19
C VAL A 50 9.45 10.33 -12.63
N LYS A 51 8.72 9.91 -13.66
CA LYS A 51 8.87 8.54 -14.22
C LYS A 51 10.26 8.30 -14.80
N GLY A 52 10.80 9.27 -15.54
CA GLY A 52 12.16 9.19 -16.08
C GLY A 52 13.19 9.05 -14.96
N PHE A 53 13.04 9.84 -13.91
CA PHE A 53 13.86 9.77 -12.70
C PHE A 53 13.69 8.43 -11.95
N GLN A 54 12.48 7.87 -11.85
CA GLN A 54 12.26 6.58 -11.20
C GLN A 54 12.87 5.40 -11.96
N LYS A 55 12.72 5.40 -13.28
CA LYS A 55 13.39 4.43 -14.15
C LYS A 55 14.90 4.49 -13.91
N ALA A 56 15.43 5.70 -13.75
CA ALA A 56 16.82 5.91 -13.41
C ALA A 56 17.22 5.26 -12.08
N LEU A 57 16.50 5.54 -11.00
CA LEU A 57 16.84 5.00 -9.68
C LEU A 57 16.77 3.47 -9.59
N LYS A 58 15.95 2.84 -10.43
CA LYS A 58 15.80 1.38 -10.48
C LYS A 58 16.84 0.69 -11.36
N ASP A 59 17.20 1.30 -12.49
CA ASP A 59 18.06 0.72 -13.53
C ASP A 59 19.37 1.49 -13.76
N PHE A 60 19.87 2.24 -12.76
CA PHE A 60 21.00 3.17 -12.91
C PHE A 60 22.32 2.51 -13.37
N THR A 61 22.48 1.20 -13.20
CA THR A 61 23.65 0.45 -13.72
C THR A 61 23.49 0.04 -15.19
N SER A 62 22.32 0.22 -15.80
CA SER A 62 21.92 -0.46 -17.03
C SER A 62 21.38 0.45 -18.14
N ASP A 63 20.88 1.66 -17.84
CA ASP A 63 20.26 2.57 -18.82
C ASP A 63 21.18 3.75 -19.21
N PRO A 64 21.80 3.73 -20.40
CA PRO A 64 22.73 4.78 -20.85
C PRO A 64 22.06 6.12 -21.12
N GLU A 65 20.78 6.14 -21.53
CA GLU A 65 20.07 7.38 -21.86
C GLU A 65 19.79 8.20 -20.60
N VAL A 66 19.44 7.49 -19.53
CA VAL A 66 19.27 8.07 -18.21
C VAL A 66 20.57 8.65 -17.67
N LEU A 67 21.66 7.87 -17.70
CA LEU A 67 22.97 8.32 -17.19
C LEU A 67 23.47 9.53 -17.97
N ALA A 68 23.22 9.55 -19.29
CA ALA A 68 23.52 10.70 -20.14
C ALA A 68 22.73 11.94 -19.70
N LYS A 69 21.45 11.78 -19.35
CA LYS A 69 20.61 12.89 -18.86
C LYS A 69 21.12 13.46 -17.53
N PHE A 70 21.48 12.63 -16.55
CA PHE A 70 22.06 13.14 -15.29
C PHE A 70 23.38 13.88 -15.50
N LYS A 71 24.24 13.32 -16.36
CA LYS A 71 25.51 13.95 -16.73
C LYS A 71 25.29 15.27 -17.49
N GLU A 72 24.26 15.35 -18.35
CA GLU A 72 23.88 16.58 -19.06
C GLU A 72 23.56 17.71 -18.07
N PHE A 73 22.89 17.40 -16.96
CA PHE A 73 22.56 18.36 -15.90
C PHE A 73 23.70 18.58 -14.89
N GLY A 74 24.85 17.94 -15.05
CA GLY A 74 26.00 18.08 -14.16
C GLY A 74 25.91 17.30 -12.86
N PHE A 75 24.94 16.38 -12.73
CA PHE A 75 24.84 15.52 -11.56
C PHE A 75 25.82 14.35 -11.67
N ASP A 76 26.59 14.13 -10.61
CA ASP A 76 27.39 12.92 -10.45
C ASP A 76 26.45 11.72 -10.33
N THR A 77 26.67 10.70 -11.16
CA THR A 77 25.86 9.47 -11.16
C THR A 77 25.87 8.76 -9.81
N LYS A 78 26.90 8.99 -8.99
CA LYS A 78 26.93 8.51 -7.61
C LYS A 78 25.72 8.99 -6.82
N ILE A 79 25.22 10.22 -7.02
CA ILE A 79 24.08 10.76 -6.24
C ILE A 79 22.83 9.87 -6.35
N LEU A 80 22.70 9.09 -7.42
CA LEU A 80 21.65 8.10 -7.59
C LEU A 80 21.69 6.98 -6.53
N ASP A 81 22.88 6.61 -6.04
CA ASP A 81 23.06 5.61 -4.98
C ASP A 81 22.44 6.09 -3.65
N VAL A 82 22.57 7.39 -3.32
CA VAL A 82 21.90 8.01 -2.15
C VAL A 82 20.39 7.93 -2.30
N LEU A 83 19.89 8.44 -3.43
CA LEU A 83 18.45 8.58 -3.67
C LEU A 83 17.76 7.19 -3.76
N SER A 84 18.48 6.18 -4.25
CA SER A 84 18.04 4.77 -4.27
C SER A 84 18.03 4.13 -2.87
N GLY A 85 19.00 4.48 -2.00
CA GLY A 85 19.03 4.08 -0.59
C GLY A 85 17.81 4.58 0.19
N VAL A 86 17.48 5.86 0.01
CA VAL A 86 16.30 6.50 0.62
C VAL A 86 15.01 5.78 0.26
N ALA A 87 14.90 5.30 -0.99
CA ALA A 87 13.69 4.64 -1.47
C ALA A 87 13.39 3.30 -0.82
N LYS A 88 14.41 2.62 -0.33
CA LYS A 88 14.25 1.37 0.40
C LYS A 88 13.78 1.60 1.83
N ILE A 89 14.21 2.68 2.49
CA ILE A 89 13.83 2.98 3.89
C ILE A 89 12.38 3.49 3.97
N ALA A 90 11.96 4.36 3.05
CA ALA A 90 10.58 4.84 2.96
C ALA A 90 9.57 3.71 2.68
N GLY A 91 9.98 2.65 1.97
CA GLY A 91 9.18 1.42 1.77
C GLY A 91 9.20 0.42 2.93
N MET A 92 10.14 0.56 3.88
CA MET A 92 10.29 -0.31 5.07
C MET A 92 9.48 0.18 6.28
N VAL A 93 8.29 0.75 6.07
CA VAL A 93 7.31 0.93 7.16
C VAL A 93 6.53 -0.37 7.33
N ALA A 94 7.24 -1.47 7.60
CA ALA A 94 6.64 -2.73 7.98
C ALA A 94 6.30 -2.71 9.48
N PRO A 95 5.27 -3.45 9.95
CA PRO A 95 4.98 -3.59 11.38
C PRO A 95 6.24 -4.08 12.13
N VAL A 96 6.60 -3.36 13.19
CA VAL A 96 7.90 -3.33 13.88
C VAL A 96 8.33 -4.65 14.54
N LEU A 97 7.53 -5.71 14.41
CA LEU A 97 7.64 -6.94 15.21
C LEU A 97 8.69 -7.96 14.73
N ALA A 98 9.64 -7.54 13.91
CA ALA A 98 10.97 -8.13 13.93
C ALA A 98 11.93 -7.09 14.50
N VAL A 99 11.86 -6.90 15.82
CA VAL A 99 12.55 -5.89 16.66
C VAL A 99 14.08 -5.90 16.54
N VAL A 100 14.65 -6.85 15.80
CA VAL A 100 16.03 -6.77 15.33
C VAL A 100 16.08 -6.74 13.81
N ALA A 101 15.34 -7.58 13.08
CA ALA A 101 15.49 -7.68 11.62
C ALA A 101 15.08 -6.42 10.84
N VAL A 102 14.08 -5.62 11.27
CA VAL A 102 13.68 -4.39 10.53
C VAL A 102 14.67 -3.25 10.75
N ALA A 103 15.05 -2.99 12.01
CA ALA A 103 16.13 -2.05 12.32
C ALA A 103 17.43 -2.49 11.63
N PHE A 104 17.71 -3.79 11.61
CA PHE A 104 18.86 -4.41 10.95
C PHE A 104 18.80 -4.34 9.42
N ASP A 105 17.64 -4.49 8.79
CA ASP A 105 17.49 -4.34 7.34
C ASP A 105 17.58 -2.88 6.90
N VAL A 106 17.06 -1.93 7.70
CA VAL A 106 17.28 -0.48 7.50
C VAL A 106 18.77 -0.15 7.68
N LEU A 107 19.41 -0.61 8.75
CA LEU A 107 20.84 -0.42 9.00
C LEU A 107 21.74 -1.14 7.97
N LYS A 108 21.32 -2.27 7.39
CA LYS A 108 21.97 -2.92 6.24
C LYS A 108 21.86 -2.09 4.98
N VAL A 109 20.69 -1.47 4.73
CA VAL A 109 20.47 -0.57 3.59
C VAL A 109 21.35 0.68 3.74
N LEU A 110 21.44 1.19 4.97
CA LEU A 110 22.42 2.21 5.39
C LEU A 110 23.84 1.66 5.52
N GLY A 111 24.14 0.45 5.00
CA GLY A 111 25.47 -0.18 4.92
C GLY A 111 26.23 -0.38 6.24
N VAL A 112 25.62 -0.15 7.39
CA VAL A 112 26.26 -0.23 8.71
C VAL A 112 26.59 -1.67 9.14
N PHE A 113 25.88 -2.66 8.57
CA PHE A 113 26.10 -4.10 8.85
C PHE A 113 26.92 -4.85 7.80
N LYS A 114 27.50 -4.16 6.81
CA LYS A 114 28.53 -4.75 5.94
C LYS A 114 29.92 -4.34 6.46
N GLU A 115 30.94 -5.17 6.26
CA GLU A 115 32.33 -4.81 6.57
C GLU A 115 32.77 -3.60 5.70
N GLY A 116 32.49 -2.38 6.16
CA GLY A 116 32.86 -1.12 5.52
C GLY A 116 31.76 -0.03 5.57
N PRO A 117 32.12 1.25 5.41
CA PRO A 117 31.19 2.37 5.40
C PRO A 117 30.16 2.23 4.27
N SER A 118 28.96 2.76 4.51
CA SER A 118 27.84 2.56 3.59
C SER A 118 27.96 3.31 2.28
N ALA A 119 27.20 2.90 1.26
CA ALA A 119 27.18 3.63 -0.02
C ALA A 119 26.75 5.10 0.19
N LEU A 120 25.78 5.33 1.08
CA LEU A 120 25.34 6.68 1.46
C LEU A 120 26.45 7.44 2.20
N GLU A 121 27.06 6.84 3.21
CA GLU A 121 28.11 7.46 4.03
C GLU A 121 29.37 7.77 3.20
N LEU A 122 29.81 6.82 2.37
CA LEU A 122 30.91 6.97 1.42
C LEU A 122 30.64 8.12 0.46
N LEU A 123 29.41 8.23 -0.03
CA LEU A 123 29.05 9.28 -0.96
C LEU A 123 28.94 10.63 -0.29
N VAL A 124 28.28 10.72 0.87
CA VAL A 124 28.24 11.95 1.68
C VAL A 124 29.66 12.40 1.97
N LYS A 125 30.54 11.48 2.38
CA LYS A 125 31.96 11.77 2.62
C LYS A 125 32.70 12.20 1.36
N GLN A 126 32.52 11.50 0.24
CA GLN A 126 33.14 11.88 -1.04
C GLN A 126 32.65 13.25 -1.52
N LYS A 127 31.35 13.55 -1.44
CA LYS A 127 30.80 14.86 -1.83
C LYS A 127 31.28 15.97 -0.91
N PHE A 128 31.40 15.68 0.38
CA PHE A 128 32.00 16.60 1.33
C PHE A 128 33.47 16.88 0.97
N GLU A 129 34.27 15.85 0.74
CA GLU A 129 35.69 15.97 0.35
C GLU A 129 35.88 16.66 -1.02
N GLU A 130 35.03 16.36 -2.00
CA GLU A 130 35.04 16.96 -3.35
C GLU A 130 34.70 18.45 -3.27
N LEU A 131 33.57 18.80 -2.64
CA LEU A 131 33.12 20.20 -2.56
C LEU A 131 33.99 21.04 -1.62
N GLU A 132 34.55 20.45 -0.56
CA GLU A 132 35.51 21.13 0.32
C GLU A 132 36.82 21.46 -0.42
N LYS A 133 37.25 20.60 -1.34
CA LYS A 133 38.48 20.78 -2.11
C LYS A 133 38.31 21.74 -3.29
N ASP A 134 37.14 21.71 -3.93
CA ASP A 134 36.93 22.37 -5.22
C ASP A 134 36.12 23.67 -5.12
N VAL A 135 35.47 23.95 -3.99
CA VAL A 135 34.62 25.15 -3.81
C VAL A 135 34.88 25.84 -2.46
N ASP A 136 35.68 26.92 -2.49
CA ASP A 136 36.06 27.68 -1.29
C ASP A 136 34.86 28.19 -0.47
N SER A 137 33.76 28.59 -1.11
CA SER A 137 32.56 29.07 -0.41
C SER A 137 31.86 27.97 0.38
N ILE A 138 31.86 26.74 -0.13
CA ILE A 138 31.30 25.58 0.57
C ILE A 138 32.19 25.18 1.72
N LYS A 139 33.51 25.21 1.56
CA LYS A 139 34.45 24.98 2.66
C LYS A 139 34.21 25.94 3.82
N ILE A 140 34.09 27.24 3.54
CA ILE A 140 33.78 28.25 4.56
C ILE A 140 32.43 27.95 5.23
N MET A 141 31.41 27.55 4.45
CA MET A 141 30.09 27.18 4.99
C MET A 141 30.18 25.97 5.94
N ILE A 142 30.90 24.90 5.53
CA ILE A 142 31.14 23.71 6.34
C ILE A 142 31.79 24.08 7.68
N GLU A 143 32.86 24.88 7.64
CA GLU A 143 33.63 25.27 8.83
C GLU A 143 32.80 26.20 9.73
N THR A 144 32.15 27.21 9.15
CA THR A 144 31.37 28.22 9.88
C THR A 144 30.17 27.60 10.59
N HIS A 145 29.42 26.77 9.88
CA HIS A 145 28.25 26.10 10.44
C HIS A 145 28.59 24.78 11.10
N ARG A 146 29.86 24.35 11.14
CA ARG A 146 30.30 23.08 11.73
C ARG A 146 29.46 21.89 11.25
N LEU A 147 29.24 21.78 9.94
CA LEU A 147 28.40 20.72 9.34
C LEU A 147 29.08 19.34 9.44
N GLY A 148 30.41 19.31 9.38
CA GLY A 148 31.20 18.08 9.55
C GLY A 148 31.06 17.49 10.95
N ASP A 149 31.09 18.34 11.98
CA ASP A 149 30.91 17.93 13.38
C ASP A 149 29.51 17.34 13.59
N ALA A 150 28.48 18.04 13.09
CA ALA A 150 27.08 17.60 13.20
C ALA A 150 26.85 16.21 12.56
N ARG A 151 27.41 16.00 11.36
CA ARG A 151 27.41 14.68 10.71
C ARG A 151 28.13 13.63 11.56
N GLY A 152 29.29 13.98 12.12
CA GLY A 152 30.08 13.07 12.96
C GLY A 152 29.36 12.64 14.23
N GLU A 153 28.64 13.54 14.89
CA GLU A 153 27.84 13.21 16.08
C GLU A 153 26.64 12.32 15.76
N ILE A 154 25.95 12.57 14.64
CA ILE A 154 24.88 11.67 14.17
C ILE A 154 25.41 10.28 13.84
N GLN A 155 26.60 10.16 13.23
CA GLN A 155 27.21 8.86 12.96
C GLN A 155 27.51 8.10 14.25
N LYS A 156 28.09 8.76 15.27
CA LYS A 156 28.33 8.14 16.58
C LYS A 156 27.05 7.64 17.23
N LEU A 157 25.96 8.39 17.06
CA LEU A 157 24.65 7.98 17.58
C LEU A 157 24.09 6.76 16.84
N LEU A 158 24.27 6.70 15.52
CA LEU A 158 23.93 5.53 14.71
C LEU A 158 24.74 4.31 15.12
N ASP A 159 26.05 4.46 15.28
CA ASP A 159 26.94 3.39 15.73
C ASP A 159 26.50 2.88 17.12
N PHE A 160 26.12 3.79 18.03
CA PHE A 160 25.60 3.39 19.34
C PHE A 160 24.25 2.65 19.25
N ALA A 161 23.35 3.07 18.35
CA ALA A 161 22.08 2.38 18.11
C ALA A 161 22.29 0.97 17.51
N VAL A 162 23.32 0.83 16.67
CA VAL A 162 23.75 -0.46 16.10
C VAL A 162 24.25 -1.38 17.18
N ASP A 163 25.21 -0.92 17.99
CA ASP A 163 25.76 -1.68 19.11
C ASP A 163 24.65 -2.13 20.06
N PHE A 164 23.72 -1.23 20.40
CA PHE A 164 22.55 -1.56 21.21
C PHE A 164 21.69 -2.66 20.57
N THR A 165 21.40 -2.55 19.28
CA THR A 165 20.60 -3.55 18.55
C THR A 165 21.30 -4.92 18.49
N GLU A 166 22.62 -4.94 18.31
CA GLU A 166 23.42 -6.17 18.35
C GLU A 166 23.43 -6.81 19.75
N LYS A 167 23.58 -6.00 20.81
CA LYS A 167 23.49 -6.47 22.21
C LYS A 167 22.14 -7.12 22.50
N VAL A 168 21.05 -6.49 22.06
CA VAL A 168 19.68 -7.04 22.18
C VAL A 168 19.56 -8.38 21.46
N ARG A 169 20.21 -8.56 20.30
CA ARG A 169 20.21 -9.81 19.53
C ARG A 169 21.08 -10.91 20.14
N GLY A 170 22.23 -10.55 20.71
CA GLY A 170 23.25 -11.48 21.20
C GLY A 170 22.90 -12.21 22.50
N ALA A 171 21.82 -11.81 23.19
CA ALA A 171 21.29 -12.45 24.40
C ALA A 171 22.31 -12.70 25.53
N GLN A 172 23.30 -11.81 25.71
CA GLN A 172 24.28 -11.88 26.82
C GLN A 172 24.35 -10.62 27.70
N ALA A 173 23.68 -9.52 27.35
CA ALA A 173 23.66 -8.31 28.17
C ALA A 173 22.59 -8.40 29.28
N PRO A 174 22.89 -8.03 30.55
CA PRO A 174 21.91 -7.92 31.61
C PRO A 174 20.81 -6.89 31.28
N LEU A 175 19.57 -7.13 31.72
CA LEU A 175 18.44 -6.22 31.47
C LEU A 175 18.71 -4.77 31.90
N GLN A 176 19.43 -4.58 33.01
CA GLN A 176 19.78 -3.26 33.54
C GLN A 176 20.76 -2.50 32.63
N GLU A 177 21.67 -3.21 31.95
CA GLU A 177 22.56 -2.60 30.97
C GLU A 177 21.77 -2.16 29.74
N LEU A 178 20.86 -3.01 29.24
CA LEU A 178 20.01 -2.66 28.10
C LEU A 178 19.11 -1.47 28.39
N GLN A 179 18.54 -1.37 29.60
CA GLN A 179 17.75 -0.20 30.01
C GLN A 179 18.61 1.06 30.08
N SER A 180 19.82 0.97 30.64
CA SER A 180 20.73 2.12 30.68
C SER A 180 21.17 2.56 29.29
N ASP A 181 21.43 1.64 28.36
CA ASP A 181 21.79 1.98 26.99
C ASP A 181 20.60 2.59 26.23
N GLN A 182 19.39 2.08 26.47
CA GLN A 182 18.14 2.63 25.93
C GLN A 182 17.91 4.08 26.41
N ASP A 183 18.07 4.34 27.71
CA ASP A 183 17.94 5.69 28.28
C ASP A 183 19.00 6.64 27.71
N ARG A 184 20.25 6.17 27.54
CA ARG A 184 21.31 6.98 26.92
C ARG A 184 21.02 7.31 25.46
N LEU A 185 20.47 6.37 24.67
CA LEU A 185 20.06 6.63 23.29
C LEU A 185 18.92 7.66 23.24
N LYS A 186 17.98 7.54 24.17
CA LYS A 186 16.85 8.46 24.31
C LYS A 186 17.30 9.87 24.68
N ASP A 187 18.17 10.02 25.67
CA ASP A 187 18.73 11.32 26.05
C ASP A 187 19.56 11.89 24.90
N ALA A 188 20.38 11.06 24.26
CA ALA A 188 21.19 11.49 23.12
C ALA A 188 20.33 11.97 21.95
N ILE A 189 19.23 11.30 21.57
CA ILE A 189 18.40 11.78 20.46
C ILE A 189 17.63 13.06 20.82
N VAL A 190 17.19 13.21 22.07
CA VAL A 190 16.43 14.38 22.53
C VAL A 190 17.32 15.63 22.64
N GLU A 191 18.55 15.46 23.12
CA GLU A 191 19.51 16.55 23.31
C GLU A 191 20.32 16.87 22.04
N ASN A 192 20.26 16.00 21.02
CA ASN A 192 21.04 16.17 19.79
C ASN A 192 20.39 17.19 18.85
N GLY A 193 20.81 18.44 19.01
CA GLY A 193 20.49 19.53 18.10
C GLY A 193 21.12 19.42 16.70
N ASP A 194 22.00 18.45 16.45
CA ASP A 194 22.68 18.28 15.16
C ASP A 194 21.74 17.74 14.07
N PHE A 195 20.72 16.96 14.42
CA PHE A 195 19.65 16.60 13.46
C PHE A 195 18.97 17.85 12.91
N ASN A 196 18.43 18.69 13.81
CA ASN A 196 17.79 19.96 13.47
C ASN A 196 18.72 20.86 12.65
N LYS A 197 20.01 20.87 12.97
CA LYS A 197 21.01 21.65 12.27
C LYS A 197 21.22 21.21 10.81
N LEU A 198 21.29 19.91 10.55
CA LEU A 198 21.45 19.36 9.19
C LEU A 198 20.18 19.42 8.35
N ILE A 199 19.02 19.67 8.94
CA ILE A 199 17.76 19.86 8.18
C ILE A 199 17.27 21.32 8.22
N SER A 200 18.06 22.23 8.77
CA SER A 200 17.71 23.66 8.86
C SER A 200 18.30 24.43 7.69
N GLN A 201 17.50 25.31 7.09
CA GLN A 201 17.95 26.22 6.03
C GLN A 201 19.14 27.11 6.43
N HIS A 202 19.31 27.39 7.74
CA HIS A 202 20.37 28.26 8.22
C HIS A 202 21.76 27.67 8.05
N GLY A 203 21.90 26.34 8.07
CA GLY A 203 23.18 25.66 7.86
C GLY A 203 23.72 25.77 6.44
N TYR A 204 22.89 26.24 5.49
CA TYR A 204 23.16 26.18 4.05
C TYR A 204 23.28 27.55 3.39
N VAL A 205 23.59 28.58 4.17
CA VAL A 205 23.91 29.91 3.64
C VAL A 205 25.42 30.02 3.43
N ALA A 206 25.83 30.24 2.18
CA ALA A 206 27.23 30.33 1.75
C ALA A 206 27.55 31.68 1.07
N ASN A 207 28.84 31.98 0.96
CA ASN A 207 29.32 33.10 0.14
C ASN A 207 29.03 32.82 -1.35
N PHE A 208 28.59 33.85 -2.06
CA PHE A 208 28.24 33.78 -3.47
C PHE A 208 29.18 34.66 -4.29
N ASN A 209 29.92 34.05 -5.22
CA ASN A 209 30.80 34.79 -6.11
C ASN A 209 30.10 35.09 -7.45
N ARG A 210 29.71 36.35 -7.66
CA ARG A 210 29.10 36.81 -8.92
C ARG A 210 29.98 36.56 -10.14
N SER A 211 31.31 36.71 -10.03
CA SER A 211 32.19 36.55 -11.18
C SER A 211 32.22 35.11 -11.69
N GLU A 212 31.93 34.14 -10.82
CA GLU A 212 31.83 32.72 -11.20
C GLU A 212 30.54 32.39 -11.93
N HIS A 213 29.52 33.25 -11.93
CA HIS A 213 28.20 32.95 -12.51
C HIS A 213 27.83 33.88 -13.68
N SER A 214 28.75 34.72 -14.13
CA SER A 214 28.48 35.79 -15.09
C SER A 214 28.38 35.34 -16.56
N ARG A 215 28.96 34.20 -16.96
CA ARG A 215 28.96 33.72 -18.37
C ARG A 215 27.57 33.39 -18.88
N VAL A 216 26.66 32.96 -18.00
CA VAL A 216 25.30 32.53 -18.36
C VAL A 216 24.26 33.34 -17.61
N TRP A 217 24.22 33.28 -16.28
CA TRP A 217 23.24 34.02 -15.50
C TRP A 217 23.41 35.54 -15.65
N GLY A 218 24.65 36.04 -15.73
CA GLY A 218 24.92 37.48 -15.81
C GLY A 218 24.16 38.21 -16.93
N TRP A 219 24.18 37.70 -18.16
CA TRP A 219 23.49 38.34 -19.29
C TRP A 219 22.02 37.89 -19.46
N MET A 220 21.63 36.77 -18.84
CA MET A 220 20.23 36.29 -18.82
C MET A 220 19.47 36.71 -17.56
N GLN A 221 19.99 37.64 -16.76
CA GLN A 221 19.41 38.01 -15.47
C GLN A 221 17.94 38.47 -15.57
N ASP A 222 17.54 39.04 -16.71
CA ASP A 222 16.16 39.45 -16.97
C ASP A 222 15.22 38.29 -17.32
N LEU A 223 15.77 37.15 -17.74
CA LEU A 223 15.01 35.97 -18.16
C LEU A 223 14.88 34.92 -17.06
N ILE A 224 15.81 34.86 -16.10
CA ILE A 224 15.84 33.80 -15.07
C ILE A 224 14.84 34.08 -13.95
N HIS A 225 13.90 33.16 -13.77
CA HIS A 225 12.85 33.19 -12.77
C HIS A 225 12.76 31.87 -12.01
N SER A 226 12.43 31.93 -10.73
CA SER A 226 12.06 30.78 -9.92
C SER A 226 10.54 30.61 -9.93
N MET A 227 10.09 29.44 -9.51
CA MET A 227 8.68 29.05 -9.51
C MET A 227 8.22 28.79 -8.07
N PRO A 228 8.08 29.82 -7.21
CA PRO A 228 7.72 29.67 -5.79
C PRO A 228 6.23 29.38 -5.56
N HIS A 229 5.40 29.41 -6.59
CA HIS A 229 3.96 29.23 -6.50
C HIS A 229 3.48 28.03 -7.35
N GLY A 230 2.19 27.70 -7.30
CA GLY A 230 1.61 26.56 -8.02
C GLY A 230 1.51 26.75 -9.55
N PRO A 231 0.94 25.78 -10.28
CA PRO A 231 0.87 25.84 -11.74
C PRO A 231 0.05 27.05 -12.20
N GLY A 232 0.51 27.73 -13.24
CA GLY A 232 -0.14 28.94 -13.78
C GLY A 232 0.05 30.22 -12.95
N ALA A 233 0.70 30.15 -11.79
CA ALA A 233 1.07 31.35 -11.04
C ALA A 233 2.23 32.10 -11.72
N PRO A 234 2.31 33.44 -11.55
CA PRO A 234 3.37 34.23 -12.17
C PRO A 234 4.75 33.83 -11.62
N PRO A 235 5.74 33.56 -12.48
CA PRO A 235 7.13 33.31 -12.05
C PRO A 235 7.75 34.53 -11.37
N GLN A 236 8.68 34.30 -10.45
CA GLN A 236 9.37 35.38 -9.74
C GLN A 236 10.80 35.52 -10.26
N LYS A 237 11.17 36.74 -10.67
CA LYS A 237 12.53 37.04 -11.14
C LYS A 237 13.55 36.76 -10.04
N VAL A 238 14.65 36.08 -10.37
CA VAL A 238 15.73 35.79 -9.40
C VAL A 238 16.92 36.70 -9.69
N PRO A 239 17.15 37.73 -8.86
CA PRO A 239 18.35 38.54 -9.00
C PRO A 239 19.58 37.71 -8.62
N MET A 240 20.71 37.97 -9.30
CA MET A 240 21.98 37.39 -8.90
C MET A 240 22.36 37.91 -7.50
N PRO A 241 22.63 37.04 -6.50
CA PRO A 241 22.94 37.48 -5.13
C PRO A 241 24.18 38.38 -5.08
N GLU A 242 24.20 39.32 -4.13
CA GLU A 242 25.36 40.22 -3.95
C GLU A 242 26.52 39.51 -3.24
N ASN A 243 26.27 38.90 -2.09
CA ASN A 243 27.33 38.33 -1.23
C ASN A 243 26.98 36.95 -0.65
N LEU A 244 25.75 36.75 -0.16
CA LEU A 244 25.32 35.51 0.48
C LEU A 244 24.14 34.92 -0.28
N ALA A 245 24.11 33.59 -0.36
CA ALA A 245 23.03 32.87 -0.99
C ALA A 245 22.83 31.50 -0.34
N PHE A 246 21.62 30.95 -0.49
CA PHE A 246 21.32 29.58 -0.11
C PHE A 246 21.96 28.61 -1.10
N ASP A 247 22.76 27.65 -0.60
CA ASP A 247 23.50 26.68 -1.40
C ASP A 247 23.08 25.25 -1.05
N HIS A 248 22.30 24.63 -1.95
CA HIS A 248 21.73 23.31 -1.73
C HIS A 248 22.67 22.14 -2.06
N ARG A 249 23.87 22.39 -2.59
CA ARG A 249 24.75 21.33 -3.11
C ARG A 249 25.15 20.29 -2.06
N LEU A 250 25.29 20.70 -0.79
CA LEU A 250 25.48 19.80 0.35
C LEU A 250 24.20 19.50 1.14
N MET A 251 23.16 20.30 0.95
CA MET A 251 21.93 20.22 1.74
C MET A 251 21.21 18.90 1.53
N VAL A 252 20.92 18.53 0.26
CA VAL A 252 20.16 17.31 -0.04
C VAL A 252 20.78 16.06 0.59
N PRO A 253 22.06 15.73 0.35
CA PRO A 253 22.64 14.50 0.92
C PRO A 253 22.71 14.52 2.45
N LEU A 254 22.97 15.67 3.08
CA LEU A 254 23.04 15.77 4.54
C LEU A 254 21.66 15.72 5.21
N ALA A 255 20.66 16.36 4.62
CA ALA A 255 19.29 16.33 5.12
C ALA A 255 18.70 14.92 5.01
N CYS A 256 18.94 14.22 3.88
CA CYS A 256 18.54 12.82 3.73
C CYS A 256 19.21 11.92 4.78
N TYR A 257 20.53 12.03 4.94
CA TYR A 257 21.27 11.28 5.94
C TYR A 257 20.75 11.52 7.36
N ALA A 258 20.55 12.78 7.75
CA ALA A 258 20.03 13.14 9.07
C ALA A 258 18.62 12.58 9.29
N ALA A 259 17.74 12.69 8.29
CA ALA A 259 16.37 12.23 8.41
C ALA A 259 16.28 10.70 8.59
N GLU A 260 17.05 9.97 7.80
CA GLU A 260 17.13 8.50 7.89
C GLU A 260 17.75 8.04 9.19
N ALA A 261 18.83 8.71 9.60
CA ALA A 261 19.51 8.42 10.85
C ALA A 261 18.56 8.60 12.05
N TYR A 262 17.78 9.69 12.05
CA TYR A 262 16.82 9.97 13.11
C TYR A 262 15.77 8.86 13.26
N VAL A 263 15.10 8.47 12.16
CA VAL A 263 14.08 7.40 12.19
C VAL A 263 14.71 6.05 12.56
N THR A 264 15.94 5.80 12.12
CA THR A 264 16.66 4.55 12.43
C THR A 264 16.98 4.45 13.91
N VAL A 265 17.57 5.49 14.50
CA VAL A 265 17.86 5.53 15.94
C VAL A 265 16.56 5.43 16.74
N LEU A 266 15.53 6.19 16.37
CA LEU A 266 14.22 6.17 17.02
C LEU A 266 13.60 4.77 17.07
N ARG A 267 13.59 4.06 15.92
CA ARG A 267 13.08 2.69 15.83
C ARG A 267 13.93 1.67 16.60
N ALA A 268 15.23 1.93 16.78
CA ALA A 268 16.13 1.03 17.50
C ALA A 268 15.84 1.01 19.00
N PHE A 269 15.69 2.18 19.65
CA PHE A 269 15.50 2.23 21.10
C PHE A 269 14.02 2.28 21.53
N GLU A 270 13.12 2.88 20.74
CA GLU A 270 11.69 3.00 21.06
C GLU A 270 10.82 2.54 19.87
N PRO A 271 10.76 1.24 19.55
CA PRO A 271 10.01 0.74 18.39
C PRO A 271 8.50 1.10 18.40
N GLU A 272 7.92 1.31 19.58
CA GLU A 272 6.52 1.67 19.86
C GLU A 272 6.25 3.19 19.88
N TYR A 273 7.21 4.02 19.45
CA TYR A 273 7.14 5.49 19.57
C TYR A 273 5.87 6.14 18.97
N ARG A 274 5.20 5.48 18.02
CA ARG A 274 3.95 5.99 17.43
C ARG A 274 2.74 5.69 18.30
N SER A 275 2.72 4.52 18.93
CA SER A 275 1.72 4.18 19.96
C SER A 275 1.86 5.07 21.19
N THR A 276 3.10 5.38 21.61
CA THR A 276 3.37 6.22 22.79
C THR A 276 3.36 7.73 22.48
N GLY A 277 3.50 8.10 21.21
CA GLY A 277 3.63 9.48 20.76
C GLY A 277 4.94 10.15 21.18
N PHE A 278 5.94 9.40 21.64
CA PHE A 278 7.19 9.91 22.23
C PHE A 278 7.88 10.97 21.35
N ALA A 279 8.06 10.69 20.06
CA ALA A 279 8.76 11.58 19.13
C ALA A 279 7.81 12.43 18.26
N ARG A 280 6.50 12.44 18.55
CA ARG A 280 5.48 13.04 17.66
C ARG A 280 5.76 14.50 17.35
N GLN A 281 6.08 15.30 18.37
CA GLN A 281 6.31 16.74 18.17
C GLN A 281 7.62 17.00 17.42
N GLU A 282 8.68 16.24 17.73
CA GLU A 282 9.96 16.40 17.06
C GLU A 282 9.84 16.02 15.58
N LEU A 283 9.23 14.88 15.25
CA LEU A 283 8.97 14.47 13.86
C LEU A 283 8.16 15.53 13.08
N ARG A 284 7.22 16.24 13.74
CA ARG A 284 6.49 17.36 13.13
C ARG A 284 7.40 18.53 12.81
N THR A 285 8.25 18.92 13.77
CA THR A 285 9.25 19.98 13.59
C THR A 285 10.19 19.63 12.45
N LEU A 286 10.76 18.41 12.46
CA LEU A 286 11.69 17.98 11.44
C LEU A 286 11.03 17.87 10.06
N SER A 287 9.76 17.42 9.98
CA SER A 287 8.99 17.41 8.72
C SER A 287 8.87 18.82 8.15
N SER A 288 8.54 19.80 8.99
CA SER A 288 8.39 21.19 8.56
C SER A 288 9.71 21.78 8.09
N ALA A 289 10.82 21.44 8.74
CA ALA A 289 12.16 21.84 8.31
C ALA A 289 12.53 21.26 6.94
N LEU A 290 12.17 20.00 6.66
CA LEU A 290 12.36 19.38 5.35
C LEU A 290 11.51 20.05 4.26
N ASP A 291 10.27 20.44 4.57
CA ASP A 291 9.45 21.24 3.66
C ASP A 291 10.07 22.61 3.38
N ASP A 292 10.61 23.28 4.40
CA ASP A 292 11.30 24.56 4.27
C ASP A 292 12.54 24.43 3.38
N LEU A 293 13.31 23.35 3.52
CA LEU A 293 14.45 23.05 2.64
C LEU A 293 13.99 22.80 1.20
N ALA A 294 12.94 22.00 0.99
CA ALA A 294 12.38 21.77 -0.35
C ALA A 294 11.89 23.07 -0.99
N GLN A 295 11.25 23.93 -0.19
CA GLN A 295 10.79 25.24 -0.61
C GLN A 295 11.98 26.14 -0.97
N LYS A 296 13.02 26.17 -0.15
CA LYS A 296 14.23 26.97 -0.41
C LYS A 296 15.00 26.54 -1.63
N LEU A 297 15.13 25.24 -1.85
CA LEU A 297 15.69 24.69 -3.09
C LEU A 297 14.92 25.24 -4.31
N ARG A 298 13.59 25.23 -4.26
CA ARG A 298 12.72 25.71 -5.33
C ARG A 298 12.78 27.22 -5.55
N THR A 299 12.86 28.02 -4.49
CA THR A 299 12.82 29.49 -4.61
C THR A 299 14.19 30.09 -4.92
N ASP A 300 15.26 29.51 -4.36
CA ASP A 300 16.59 30.13 -4.28
C ASP A 300 17.68 29.27 -4.95
N GLY A 301 17.44 27.97 -5.19
CA GLY A 301 18.42 27.01 -5.71
C GLY A 301 18.27 26.69 -7.21
N VAL A 302 17.05 26.62 -7.73
CA VAL A 302 16.77 26.32 -9.15
C VAL A 302 15.97 27.43 -9.84
N GLY A 303 16.23 27.63 -11.13
CA GLY A 303 15.54 28.63 -11.93
C GLY A 303 15.30 28.17 -13.36
N ARG A 304 14.42 28.89 -14.07
CA ARG A 304 14.17 28.71 -15.49
C ARG A 304 14.06 30.03 -16.22
N THR A 305 14.29 29.98 -17.52
CA THR A 305 13.97 31.09 -18.41
C THR A 305 12.46 31.33 -18.46
N TYR A 306 12.04 32.59 -18.42
CA TYR A 306 10.66 32.99 -18.57
C TYR A 306 10.55 34.14 -19.57
N TYR A 307 9.75 33.90 -20.61
CA TYR A 307 9.58 34.81 -21.72
C TYR A 307 8.23 35.51 -21.67
N ARG A 308 8.24 36.77 -22.11
CA ARG A 308 7.05 37.60 -22.31
C ARG A 308 7.03 38.09 -23.75
N ARG A 309 5.88 38.60 -24.20
CA ARG A 309 5.71 39.21 -25.52
C ARG A 309 6.83 40.21 -25.86
N GLU A 310 7.23 41.03 -24.90
CA GLU A 310 8.25 42.07 -25.05
C GLU A 310 9.66 41.53 -25.40
N HIS A 311 9.94 40.26 -25.10
CA HIS A 311 11.21 39.62 -25.45
C HIS A 311 11.27 39.16 -26.92
N PHE A 312 10.16 39.25 -27.67
CA PHE A 312 10.07 38.92 -29.09
C PHE A 312 9.54 40.07 -29.96
N ALA A 313 8.89 41.06 -29.36
CA ALA A 313 8.24 42.15 -30.09
C ALA A 313 9.21 43.29 -30.44
N PHE A 314 8.99 43.92 -31.60
CA PHE A 314 9.56 45.21 -31.98
C PHE A 314 8.94 46.34 -31.13
N PRO A 315 9.65 47.45 -30.77
CA PRO A 315 10.97 47.89 -31.22
C PRO A 315 12.25 47.32 -30.58
N PRO A 316 12.27 46.72 -29.37
CA PRO A 316 13.54 46.31 -28.75
C PRO A 316 14.20 45.12 -29.45
N ILE A 317 13.44 44.33 -30.21
CA ILE A 317 13.93 43.10 -30.85
C ILE A 317 13.68 43.16 -32.37
N TYR A 318 14.77 43.05 -33.13
CA TYR A 318 14.79 42.76 -34.56
C TYR A 318 15.95 41.79 -34.86
N LEU A 319 15.77 40.92 -35.85
CA LEU A 319 16.75 39.94 -36.28
C LEU A 319 17.52 40.48 -37.48
N ALA A 320 18.83 40.26 -37.52
CA ALA A 320 19.62 40.58 -38.71
C ALA A 320 19.50 39.46 -39.76
N ASP A 321 19.89 39.71 -41.01
CA ASP A 321 19.95 38.67 -42.04
C ASP A 321 20.78 37.45 -41.62
N ALA A 322 21.83 37.63 -40.81
CA ALA A 322 22.63 36.53 -40.28
C ALA A 322 21.85 35.63 -39.29
N ASP A 323 20.78 36.14 -38.69
CA ASP A 323 19.90 35.44 -37.75
C ASP A 323 18.74 34.73 -38.47
N VAL A 324 18.62 34.84 -39.80
CA VAL A 324 17.49 34.34 -40.60
C VAL A 324 17.98 33.47 -41.76
N VAL A 325 17.32 32.33 -41.97
CA VAL A 325 17.52 31.48 -43.14
C VAL A 325 16.36 31.69 -44.10
N SER A 326 16.67 32.17 -45.30
CA SER A 326 15.73 32.32 -46.40
C SER A 326 16.26 31.53 -47.60
N LEU A 327 15.58 30.43 -47.95
CA LEU A 327 15.87 29.58 -49.11
C LEU A 327 14.77 29.78 -50.16
N PHE A 328 15.13 29.74 -51.44
CA PHE A 328 14.21 29.97 -52.56
C PHE A 328 12.90 29.17 -52.39
N GLY A 329 11.77 29.87 -52.29
CA GLY A 329 10.43 29.28 -52.16
C GLY A 329 10.01 28.86 -50.74
N GLN A 330 10.83 29.08 -49.72
CA GLN A 330 10.48 28.85 -48.31
C GLN A 330 10.23 30.17 -47.58
N PHE A 331 9.29 30.16 -46.63
CA PHE A 331 9.11 31.29 -45.72
C PHE A 331 10.37 31.49 -44.86
N PRO A 332 10.79 32.74 -44.61
CA PRO A 332 11.95 33.06 -43.78
C PRO A 332 11.77 32.49 -42.37
N ARG A 333 12.83 31.90 -41.82
CA ARG A 333 12.83 31.30 -40.46
C ARG A 333 14.06 31.72 -39.69
N VAL A 334 13.97 31.73 -38.37
CA VAL A 334 15.13 32.00 -37.50
C VAL A 334 16.18 30.91 -37.71
N SER A 335 17.44 31.33 -37.83
CA SER A 335 18.58 30.45 -38.01
C SER A 335 18.81 29.57 -36.78
N LYS A 336 19.27 28.33 -37.00
CA LYS A 336 19.73 27.43 -35.93
C LYS A 336 21.01 27.92 -35.25
N SER A 337 21.71 28.90 -35.81
CA SER A 337 22.86 29.55 -35.18
C SER A 337 22.49 30.78 -34.34
N CYS A 338 21.20 31.16 -34.30
CA CYS A 338 20.75 32.31 -33.52
C CYS A 338 20.84 32.02 -32.01
N SER A 339 21.57 32.87 -31.28
CA SER A 339 21.81 32.73 -29.83
C SER A 339 20.93 33.62 -28.96
N ARG A 340 20.02 34.41 -29.59
CA ARG A 340 19.24 35.46 -28.92
C ARG A 340 18.19 34.93 -27.95
N PHE A 341 17.76 33.68 -28.11
CA PHE A 341 16.62 33.12 -27.39
C PHE A 341 17.01 31.86 -26.61
N PRO A 342 17.90 31.94 -25.60
CA PRO A 342 18.22 30.78 -24.78
C PRO A 342 16.97 30.30 -24.00
N VAL A 343 16.63 29.01 -24.07
CA VAL A 343 15.44 28.46 -23.39
C VAL A 343 15.83 27.26 -22.56
N GLY A 344 15.32 27.18 -21.33
CA GLY A 344 15.56 26.04 -20.46
C GLY A 344 15.51 26.37 -18.98
N ALA A 345 16.09 25.48 -18.18
CA ALA A 345 16.26 25.58 -16.74
C ALA A 345 17.71 25.36 -16.33
N LEU A 346 18.12 25.94 -15.20
CA LEU A 346 19.46 25.79 -14.65
C LEU A 346 19.45 25.79 -13.11
N ASP A 347 20.45 25.11 -12.55
CA ASP A 347 20.79 25.14 -11.14
C ASP A 347 21.60 26.41 -10.85
N LEU A 348 21.08 27.27 -9.98
CA LEU A 348 21.64 28.60 -9.70
C LEU A 348 22.91 28.56 -8.84
N ARG A 349 23.32 27.38 -8.38
CA ARG A 349 24.51 27.16 -7.54
C ARG A 349 25.52 26.24 -8.19
N ALA A 350 25.07 25.24 -8.94
CA ALA A 350 25.94 24.28 -9.60
C ALA A 350 26.32 24.68 -11.04
N HIS A 351 25.47 25.44 -11.75
CA HIS A 351 25.71 25.78 -13.16
C HIS A 351 26.45 27.11 -13.31
N ASP A 352 27.71 27.12 -12.89
CA ASP A 352 28.59 28.28 -12.93
C ASP A 352 29.34 28.43 -14.29
N ASN A 353 30.33 29.32 -14.34
CA ASN A 353 31.18 29.55 -15.49
C ASN A 353 32.05 28.34 -15.84
N SER A 354 32.45 27.55 -14.86
CA SER A 354 33.27 26.35 -15.08
C SER A 354 32.45 25.24 -15.72
N PHE A 355 31.17 25.13 -15.34
CA PHE A 355 30.20 24.20 -15.91
C PHE A 355 29.88 24.53 -17.37
N PHE A 356 29.44 25.77 -17.66
CA PHE A 356 29.04 26.14 -19.02
C PHE A 356 30.20 26.53 -19.93
N GLY A 357 31.33 26.95 -19.38
CA GLY A 357 32.42 27.56 -20.13
C GLY A 357 32.94 26.70 -21.29
N PRO A 358 33.38 25.46 -21.03
CA PRO A 358 33.87 24.56 -22.08
C PRO A 358 32.84 24.30 -23.17
N PHE A 359 31.57 24.15 -22.80
CA PHE A 359 30.47 23.90 -23.73
C PHE A 359 30.19 25.12 -24.63
N LEU A 360 30.14 26.32 -24.05
CA LEU A 360 29.88 27.55 -24.82
C LEU A 360 31.04 27.87 -25.76
N ASP A 361 32.28 27.64 -25.32
CA ASP A 361 33.48 27.83 -26.13
C ASP A 361 33.48 26.84 -27.33
N SER A 362 33.10 25.58 -27.10
CA SER A 362 33.00 24.58 -28.18
C SER A 362 31.84 24.84 -29.14
N LEU A 363 30.68 25.27 -28.62
CA LEU A 363 29.52 25.66 -29.41
C LEU A 363 29.84 26.85 -30.32
N PHE A 364 30.52 27.88 -29.80
CA PHE A 364 30.96 29.02 -30.59
C PHE A 364 31.92 28.61 -31.72
N VAL A 365 32.90 27.74 -31.43
CA VAL A 365 33.83 27.23 -32.45
C VAL A 365 33.09 26.43 -33.53
N ALA A 366 32.08 25.63 -33.14
CA ALA A 366 31.28 24.87 -34.08
C ALA A 366 30.45 25.77 -35.01
N ASP A 367 29.82 26.82 -34.47
CA ASP A 367 29.06 27.80 -35.25
C ASP A 367 29.94 28.50 -36.29
N VAL A 368 31.13 28.96 -35.89
CA VAL A 368 32.10 29.60 -36.80
C VAL A 368 32.56 28.65 -37.91
N ARG A 369 32.65 27.35 -37.62
CA ARG A 369 33.08 26.32 -38.58
C ARG A 369 31.91 25.68 -39.34
N ASN A 370 30.68 26.09 -39.08
CA ASN A 370 29.46 25.46 -39.60
C ASN A 370 29.43 23.93 -39.38
N GLN A 371 29.85 23.49 -38.19
CA GLN A 371 29.90 22.08 -37.80
C GLN A 371 28.70 21.72 -36.91
N PRO A 372 28.12 20.51 -37.04
CA PRO A 372 27.09 20.04 -36.13
C PRO A 372 27.64 19.95 -34.70
N HIS A 373 26.93 20.50 -33.74
CA HIS A 373 27.28 20.43 -32.32
C HIS A 373 25.99 20.42 -31.47
N PRO A 374 25.95 19.72 -30.33
CA PRO A 374 24.85 19.84 -29.38
C PRO A 374 24.67 21.29 -28.93
N THR A 375 23.42 21.76 -28.92
CA THR A 375 23.07 23.15 -28.56
C THR A 375 22.47 23.25 -27.16
N LYS A 376 22.15 22.10 -26.56
CA LYS A 376 21.64 21.95 -25.21
C LYS A 376 22.72 21.45 -24.23
N HIS A 377 22.80 22.05 -23.06
CA HIS A 377 23.62 21.61 -21.94
C HIS A 377 23.02 22.10 -20.62
N GLY A 378 23.07 21.29 -19.55
CA GLY A 378 22.58 21.72 -18.23
C GLY A 378 21.07 21.99 -18.16
N GLY A 379 20.27 21.47 -19.09
CA GLY A 379 18.86 21.85 -19.23
C GLY A 379 18.62 23.17 -19.96
N MET A 380 19.68 23.84 -20.44
CA MET A 380 19.63 25.08 -21.21
C MET A 380 19.92 24.81 -22.69
N GLU A 381 19.00 25.22 -23.57
CA GLU A 381 19.14 25.23 -25.03
C GLU A 381 19.55 26.63 -25.49
N PHE A 382 20.82 26.77 -25.89
CA PHE A 382 21.45 28.06 -26.23
C PHE A 382 21.22 28.51 -27.68
N ARG A 383 20.60 27.67 -28.51
CA ARG A 383 20.23 27.92 -29.91
C ARG A 383 18.76 27.53 -30.16
N TRP A 384 17.89 27.79 -29.18
CA TRP A 384 16.46 27.51 -29.34
C TRP A 384 15.87 28.35 -30.46
N VAL A 385 15.13 27.70 -31.36
CA VAL A 385 14.54 28.34 -32.54
C VAL A 385 13.06 28.61 -32.25
N PRO A 386 12.63 29.89 -32.17
CA PRO A 386 11.22 30.21 -31.95
C PRO A 386 10.37 29.82 -33.16
N PRO A 387 9.08 29.46 -32.96
CA PRO A 387 8.11 29.28 -34.04
C PRO A 387 7.65 30.64 -34.62
N ALA A 388 8.61 31.48 -35.01
CA ALA A 388 8.38 32.86 -35.40
C ALA A 388 7.90 33.00 -36.85
N ASN A 389 6.89 33.84 -37.04
CA ASN A 389 6.45 34.36 -38.33
C ASN A 389 7.21 35.65 -38.62
N LEU A 390 8.12 35.60 -39.58
CA LEU A 390 9.03 36.70 -39.91
C LEU A 390 8.51 37.54 -41.08
N VAL A 391 8.61 38.86 -40.93
CA VAL A 391 8.42 39.85 -42.00
C VAL A 391 9.61 40.79 -42.03
N GLU A 392 9.86 41.44 -43.19
CA GLU A 392 10.90 42.46 -43.30
C GLU A 392 10.64 43.60 -42.31
N GLY A 393 11.70 43.99 -41.62
CA GLY A 393 11.68 45.03 -40.59
C GLY A 393 11.76 46.44 -41.16
N PRO A 394 11.72 47.46 -40.29
CA PRO A 394 11.76 48.86 -40.70
C PRO A 394 13.15 49.32 -41.18
N PHE A 395 14.18 48.48 -41.03
CA PHE A 395 15.54 48.74 -41.50
C PHE A 395 15.95 47.68 -42.54
N ASP A 396 16.70 48.09 -43.56
CA ASP A 396 17.22 47.17 -44.57
C ASP A 396 18.04 46.05 -43.93
N GLY A 397 17.78 44.80 -44.34
CA GLY A 397 18.45 43.60 -43.81
C GLY A 397 18.04 43.21 -42.39
N THR A 398 16.86 43.67 -41.93
CA THR A 398 16.28 43.28 -40.64
C THR A 398 14.94 42.59 -40.78
N TRP A 399 14.60 41.76 -39.80
CA TRP A 399 13.37 40.99 -39.74
C TRP A 399 12.67 41.16 -38.39
N VAL A 400 11.33 41.18 -38.41
CA VAL A 400 10.47 41.35 -37.23
C VAL A 400 9.58 40.13 -37.05
N ILE A 401 9.42 39.72 -35.79
CA ILE A 401 8.51 38.64 -35.39
C ILE A 401 7.09 39.20 -35.24
N THR A 402 6.14 38.61 -35.97
CA THR A 402 4.73 39.07 -36.01
C THR A 402 3.81 38.33 -35.03
N ASN A 403 4.24 37.17 -34.52
CA ASN A 403 3.53 36.35 -33.53
C ASN A 403 4.30 36.22 -32.18
N PRO A 404 4.63 37.34 -31.51
CA PRO A 404 5.46 37.31 -30.30
C PRO A 404 4.84 36.57 -29.11
N ASP A 405 3.50 36.52 -29.00
CA ASP A 405 2.84 35.78 -27.91
C ASP A 405 3.03 34.27 -28.07
N GLU A 406 2.82 33.72 -29.27
CA GLU A 406 3.03 32.30 -29.57
C GLU A 406 4.49 31.88 -29.33
N CYS A 407 5.45 32.76 -29.64
CA CYS A 407 6.87 32.52 -29.37
C CYS A 407 7.16 32.46 -27.86
N ALA A 408 6.58 33.37 -27.08
CA ALA A 408 6.73 33.37 -25.61
C ALA A 408 6.08 32.14 -24.98
N GLU A 409 4.87 31.75 -25.42
CA GLU A 409 4.20 30.53 -24.97
C GLU A 409 5.03 29.27 -25.27
N ALA A 410 5.57 29.15 -26.48
CA ALA A 410 6.42 28.02 -26.86
C ALA A 410 7.72 27.94 -26.03
N ALA A 411 8.39 29.08 -25.80
CA ALA A 411 9.59 29.14 -24.96
C ALA A 411 9.29 28.77 -23.50
N ASN A 412 8.17 29.28 -22.97
CA ASN A 412 7.73 28.97 -21.61
C ASN A 412 7.31 27.51 -21.44
N ALA A 413 6.72 26.89 -22.46
CA ALA A 413 6.35 25.48 -22.44
C ALA A 413 7.57 24.56 -22.41
N ALA A 414 8.60 24.88 -23.21
CA ALA A 414 9.86 24.14 -23.26
C ALA A 414 10.66 24.29 -21.95
N SER A 415 10.86 25.52 -21.47
CA SER A 415 11.57 25.76 -20.20
C SER A 415 10.88 25.15 -18.99
N GLU A 416 9.55 25.01 -19.00
CA GLU A 416 8.82 24.33 -17.92
C GLU A 416 9.12 22.82 -17.89
N GLN A 417 9.28 22.18 -19.05
CA GLN A 417 9.67 20.78 -19.13
C GLN A 417 11.09 20.58 -18.57
N ASP A 418 12.03 21.43 -18.96
CA ASP A 418 13.41 21.39 -18.47
C ASP A 418 13.49 21.66 -16.96
N PHE A 419 12.64 22.55 -16.46
CA PHE A 419 12.52 22.83 -15.03
C PHE A 419 11.96 21.62 -14.26
N ALA A 420 11.01 20.89 -14.84
CA ALA A 420 10.48 19.66 -14.22
C ALA A 420 11.53 18.57 -14.10
N ASP A 421 12.34 18.41 -15.14
CA ASP A 421 13.48 17.49 -15.16
C ASP A 421 14.52 17.88 -14.11
N LEU A 422 14.93 19.17 -14.10
CA LEU A 422 15.90 19.69 -13.13
C LEU A 422 15.40 19.52 -11.68
N LEU A 423 14.14 19.86 -11.41
CA LEU A 423 13.56 19.77 -10.08
C LEU A 423 13.56 18.31 -9.59
N SER A 424 13.20 17.36 -10.46
CA SER A 424 13.22 15.93 -10.13
C SER A 424 14.64 15.42 -9.83
N MET A 425 15.65 15.91 -10.55
CA MET A 425 17.05 15.51 -10.36
C MET A 425 17.74 16.23 -9.19
N SER A 426 17.25 17.40 -8.81
CA SER A 426 17.83 18.22 -7.73
C SER A 426 17.66 17.65 -6.32
N GLY A 427 16.93 16.54 -6.14
CA GLY A 427 16.63 15.96 -4.83
C GLY A 427 15.39 16.54 -4.13
N TYR A 428 14.69 17.47 -4.78
CA TYR A 428 13.44 18.05 -4.27
C TYR A 428 12.37 17.00 -3.93
N THR A 429 12.15 16.02 -4.82
CA THR A 429 11.14 14.98 -4.62
C THR A 429 11.45 14.12 -3.40
N GLU A 430 12.74 13.96 -3.08
CA GLU A 430 13.18 13.21 -1.90
C GLU A 430 12.93 13.98 -0.61
N LEU A 431 13.19 15.28 -0.58
CA LEU A 431 12.88 16.11 0.59
C LEU A 431 11.38 16.10 0.90
N VAL A 432 10.54 16.23 -0.13
CA VAL A 432 9.07 16.14 0.01
C VAL A 432 8.65 14.75 0.52
N ARG A 433 9.33 13.70 0.06
CA ARG A 433 9.04 12.33 0.50
C ARG A 433 9.46 12.09 1.95
N LEU A 434 10.63 12.57 2.36
CA LEU A 434 11.09 12.48 3.75
C LEU A 434 10.21 13.29 4.69
N ALA A 435 9.73 14.46 4.27
CA ALA A 435 8.73 15.21 5.03
C ALA A 435 7.46 14.36 5.22
N ALA A 436 6.90 13.79 4.14
CA ALA A 436 5.73 12.91 4.23
C ALA A 436 5.98 11.65 5.10
N LEU A 437 7.18 11.07 5.04
CA LEU A 437 7.59 9.99 5.93
C LEU A 437 7.50 10.45 7.39
N PHE A 438 8.06 11.61 7.73
CA PHE A 438 8.03 12.14 9.10
C PHE A 438 6.61 12.47 9.56
N ARG A 439 5.73 12.98 8.68
CA ARG A 439 4.30 13.13 9.00
C ARG A 439 3.63 11.78 9.30
N ASN A 440 3.96 10.77 8.51
CA ASN A 440 3.45 9.41 8.71
C ASN A 440 3.95 8.79 10.02
N GLU A 441 5.22 8.96 10.35
CA GLU A 441 5.78 8.46 11.61
C GLU A 441 5.32 9.28 12.82
N ALA A 442 4.94 10.55 12.64
CA ALA A 442 4.31 11.34 13.71
C ALA A 442 2.84 10.97 13.97
N MET A 443 2.21 10.22 13.06
CA MET A 443 0.82 9.79 13.17
C MET A 443 0.71 8.47 13.94
N GLU A 444 -0.34 8.34 14.76
CA GLU A 444 -0.68 7.08 15.41
C GLU A 444 -0.78 5.92 14.40
N PRO A 445 -0.32 4.71 14.77
CA PRO A 445 -0.19 3.64 13.81
C PRO A 445 -1.57 3.06 13.45
N SER A 446 -1.74 2.63 12.19
CA SER A 446 -2.97 1.97 11.72
C SER A 446 -3.03 0.49 12.11
N VAL A 447 -1.88 -0.09 12.45
CA VAL A 447 -1.69 -1.47 12.92
C VAL A 447 -0.88 -1.46 14.21
N SER A 448 -1.07 -2.46 15.07
CA SER A 448 -0.36 -2.50 16.35
C SER A 448 1.15 -2.59 16.15
N GLN A 449 1.90 -1.77 16.91
CA GLN A 449 3.36 -1.88 16.99
C GLN A 449 3.82 -2.87 18.07
N THR A 450 2.92 -3.26 18.98
CA THR A 450 3.24 -4.03 20.18
C THR A 450 2.61 -5.43 20.18
N VAL A 451 1.71 -5.72 19.24
CA VAL A 451 1.02 -7.00 19.10
C VAL A 451 1.20 -7.59 17.70
N HIS A 452 1.73 -8.82 17.64
CA HIS A 452 1.70 -9.65 16.44
C HIS A 452 0.74 -10.81 16.64
N VAL A 453 -0.04 -11.17 15.62
CA VAL A 453 -0.88 -12.37 15.65
C VAL A 453 -0.63 -13.16 14.38
N TRP A 454 -0.25 -14.42 14.54
CA TRP A 454 -0.06 -15.33 13.40
C TRP A 454 -1.42 -15.84 12.89
N PRO A 455 -1.52 -16.25 11.62
CA PRO A 455 -2.69 -16.96 11.13
C PRO A 455 -3.00 -18.17 12.01
N ALA A 456 -4.28 -18.38 12.32
CA ALA A 456 -4.70 -19.50 13.15
C ALA A 456 -4.37 -20.84 12.47
N ALA A 457 -3.72 -21.75 13.18
CA ALA A 457 -3.57 -23.12 12.73
C ALA A 457 -4.87 -23.89 13.02
N LEU A 458 -5.43 -24.54 12.00
CA LEU A 458 -6.67 -25.28 12.11
C LEU A 458 -6.39 -26.77 12.00
N MET A 459 -6.91 -27.52 12.96
CA MET A 459 -6.89 -28.98 12.98
C MET A 459 -8.32 -29.49 13.11
N ARG A 460 -8.59 -30.67 12.59
CA ARG A 460 -9.90 -31.31 12.67
C ARG A 460 -9.81 -32.80 12.97
N GLN A 461 -10.92 -33.34 13.44
CA GLN A 461 -11.17 -34.76 13.54
C GLN A 461 -12.60 -35.02 13.13
N ALA A 462 -12.78 -35.89 12.13
CA ALA A 462 -14.08 -36.33 11.68
C ALA A 462 -14.76 -37.24 12.71
N GLU A 463 -16.04 -37.01 12.96
CA GLU A 463 -16.93 -37.90 13.70
C GLU A 463 -17.73 -38.78 12.73
N PRO A 464 -18.37 -39.86 13.22
CA PRO A 464 -19.14 -40.76 12.37
C PRO A 464 -20.15 -40.02 11.48
N GLU A 465 -20.09 -40.32 10.19
CA GLU A 465 -20.99 -39.78 9.17
C GLU A 465 -22.46 -40.11 9.45
N VAL A 466 -23.34 -39.14 9.17
CA VAL A 466 -24.79 -39.27 9.31
C VAL A 466 -25.44 -38.95 7.97
N THR A 467 -26.34 -39.81 7.51
CA THR A 467 -27.14 -39.54 6.31
C THR A 467 -28.16 -38.44 6.60
N VAL A 468 -28.18 -37.41 5.76
CA VAL A 468 -29.11 -36.29 5.83
C VAL A 468 -29.79 -36.07 4.48
N THR A 469 -31.02 -35.59 4.50
CA THR A 469 -31.68 -35.12 3.27
C THR A 469 -31.42 -33.62 3.13
N VAL A 470 -30.83 -33.21 2.01
CA VAL A 470 -30.65 -31.80 1.66
C VAL A 470 -31.73 -31.38 0.67
N GLU A 471 -32.21 -30.15 0.83
CA GLU A 471 -33.31 -29.59 0.05
C GLU A 471 -32.87 -28.26 -0.58
N SER A 472 -33.16 -28.05 -1.86
CA SER A 472 -33.03 -26.73 -2.45
C SER A 472 -34.07 -25.79 -1.82
N ARG A 473 -33.84 -24.47 -1.92
CA ARG A 473 -34.98 -23.54 -1.80
C ARG A 473 -35.97 -23.85 -2.91
N ASP A 474 -37.23 -23.46 -2.71
CA ASP A 474 -38.23 -23.60 -3.76
C ASP A 474 -37.81 -22.82 -5.01
N ILE A 475 -37.57 -23.53 -6.11
CA ILE A 475 -37.22 -22.96 -7.40
C ILE A 475 -38.53 -22.84 -8.18
N PRO A 476 -38.94 -21.63 -8.57
CA PRO A 476 -40.18 -21.46 -9.32
C PRO A 476 -40.25 -22.41 -10.52
N MET A 477 -41.42 -23.02 -10.71
CA MET A 477 -41.71 -24.02 -11.76
C MET A 477 -41.06 -25.40 -11.61
N THR A 478 -40.08 -25.57 -10.72
CA THR A 478 -39.41 -26.86 -10.49
C THR A 478 -39.73 -27.44 -9.11
N GLY A 479 -40.07 -26.59 -8.13
CA GLY A 479 -40.30 -27.01 -6.75
C GLY A 479 -39.00 -27.21 -5.98
N ILE A 480 -39.11 -27.89 -4.83
CA ILE A 480 -37.99 -28.26 -3.99
C ILE A 480 -37.31 -29.51 -4.56
N ILE A 481 -36.01 -29.40 -4.88
CA ILE A 481 -35.16 -30.53 -5.26
C ILE A 481 -34.59 -31.13 -3.98
N THR A 482 -34.69 -32.45 -3.82
CA THR A 482 -34.08 -33.16 -2.69
C THR A 482 -32.99 -34.13 -3.14
N ALA A 483 -32.02 -34.37 -2.25
CA ALA A 483 -31.04 -35.43 -2.41
C ALA A 483 -30.63 -35.99 -1.04
N GLN A 484 -30.24 -37.27 -1.01
CA GLN A 484 -29.52 -37.82 0.13
C GLN A 484 -28.07 -37.35 0.07
N ALA A 485 -27.59 -36.84 1.19
CA ALA A 485 -26.25 -36.35 1.40
C ALA A 485 -25.68 -36.96 2.67
N THR A 486 -24.36 -36.84 2.84
CA THR A 486 -23.67 -37.32 4.03
C THR A 486 -23.17 -36.13 4.82
N ARG A 487 -23.59 -35.99 6.07
CA ARG A 487 -23.06 -34.98 6.99
C ARG A 487 -22.00 -35.61 7.86
N GLU A 488 -20.84 -35.00 7.89
CA GLU A 488 -19.66 -35.40 8.66
C GLU A 488 -19.43 -34.34 9.76
N PRO A 489 -19.94 -34.54 10.99
CA PRO A 489 -19.64 -33.66 12.11
C PRO A 489 -18.13 -33.66 12.38
N GLN A 490 -17.59 -32.54 12.82
CA GLN A 490 -16.16 -32.34 13.05
C GLN A 490 -15.93 -31.78 14.45
N GLN A 491 -14.94 -32.36 15.13
CA GLN A 491 -14.23 -31.64 16.18
C GLN A 491 -13.14 -30.81 15.52
N CYS A 492 -13.15 -29.51 15.75
CA CYS A 492 -12.18 -28.56 15.26
C CYS A 492 -11.35 -28.04 16.43
N LEU A 493 -10.06 -27.90 16.19
CA LEU A 493 -9.10 -27.29 17.10
C LEU A 493 -8.46 -26.10 16.37
N GLY A 494 -8.74 -24.90 16.84
CA GLY A 494 -8.08 -23.68 16.40
C GLY A 494 -6.96 -23.31 17.36
N LEU A 495 -5.75 -23.16 16.86
CA LEU A 495 -4.61 -22.68 17.63
C LEU A 495 -4.22 -21.29 17.15
N VAL A 496 -4.34 -20.31 18.04
CA VAL A 496 -3.90 -18.95 17.81
C VAL A 496 -2.65 -18.69 18.63
N HIS A 497 -1.61 -18.22 17.95
CA HIS A 497 -0.42 -17.68 18.58
C HIS A 497 -0.39 -16.18 18.35
N ALA A 498 -0.08 -15.45 19.39
CA ALA A 498 0.11 -14.01 19.38
C ALA A 498 1.31 -13.65 20.27
N ARG A 499 1.97 -12.55 19.93
CA ARG A 499 3.04 -11.96 20.72
C ARG A 499 2.62 -10.56 21.13
N THR A 500 2.76 -10.26 22.40
CA THR A 500 2.56 -8.94 23.02
C THR A 500 3.91 -8.32 23.36
N GLN A 501 3.95 -7.07 23.81
CA GLN A 501 5.21 -6.45 24.22
C GLN A 501 5.79 -7.16 25.45
N PRO A 502 7.09 -7.49 25.51
CA PRO A 502 7.65 -8.15 26.68
C PRO A 502 7.61 -7.23 27.91
N PRO A 503 7.42 -7.79 29.13
CA PRO A 503 7.32 -7.01 30.37
C PRO A 503 8.61 -6.25 30.71
N SER A 504 9.75 -6.61 30.10
CA SER A 504 11.03 -5.91 30.29
C SER A 504 11.11 -4.51 29.68
N ARG A 505 10.13 -4.11 28.85
CA ARG A 505 10.07 -2.80 28.20
C ARG A 505 9.61 -1.68 29.14
N LEU A 506 10.12 -0.47 28.90
CA LEU A 506 9.77 0.73 29.65
C LEU A 506 8.28 1.09 29.50
N TYR A 507 7.78 1.07 28.26
CA TYR A 507 6.35 1.17 28.00
C TYR A 507 5.71 -0.21 28.06
N GLN A 508 4.59 -0.30 28.79
CA GLN A 508 3.78 -1.51 28.91
C GLN A 508 2.32 -1.15 28.67
N PRO A 509 1.81 -1.32 27.45
CA PRO A 509 0.40 -1.11 27.16
C PRO A 509 -0.46 -2.14 27.90
N SER A 510 -1.71 -1.77 28.20
CA SER A 510 -2.70 -2.70 28.71
C SER A 510 -3.49 -3.29 27.56
N TYR A 511 -3.50 -4.61 27.44
CA TYR A 511 -4.22 -5.34 26.40
C TYR A 511 -5.57 -5.85 26.91
N LYS A 512 -6.53 -5.98 26.00
CA LYS A 512 -7.72 -6.83 26.21
C LYS A 512 -7.75 -7.92 25.16
N VAL A 513 -7.76 -9.17 25.61
CA VAL A 513 -7.82 -10.35 24.74
C VAL A 513 -9.24 -10.88 24.77
N LYS A 514 -9.91 -10.91 23.61
CA LYS A 514 -11.32 -11.26 23.50
C LYS A 514 -11.57 -12.28 22.40
N LEU A 515 -12.63 -13.07 22.57
CA LEU A 515 -13.32 -13.73 21.47
C LEU A 515 -14.45 -12.83 20.98
N ARG A 516 -14.61 -12.68 19.67
CA ARG A 516 -15.69 -11.89 19.06
C ARG A 516 -16.30 -12.62 17.87
N THR A 517 -17.62 -12.60 17.77
CA THR A 517 -18.37 -13.06 16.60
C THR A 517 -19.04 -11.88 15.92
N LEU A 518 -19.08 -11.91 14.58
CA LEU A 518 -19.57 -10.80 13.76
C LEU A 518 -20.75 -11.23 12.89
N ARG A 519 -21.56 -10.25 12.49
CA ARG A 519 -22.61 -10.42 11.50
C ARG A 519 -21.99 -10.69 10.14
N ALA A 520 -22.06 -11.94 9.72
CA ALA A 520 -21.67 -12.37 8.38
C ALA A 520 -22.88 -12.66 7.45
N ILE A 521 -24.10 -12.26 7.84
CA ILE A 521 -25.31 -12.54 7.04
C ILE A 521 -25.89 -11.23 6.54
N HIS A 522 -25.89 -11.06 5.21
CA HIS A 522 -26.49 -9.92 4.52
C HIS A 522 -27.46 -10.44 3.46
N ALA A 523 -28.72 -9.99 3.50
CA ALA A 523 -29.78 -10.46 2.60
C ALA A 523 -29.88 -12.00 2.51
N ASN A 524 -29.84 -12.69 3.66
CA ASN A 524 -29.85 -14.16 3.77
C ASN A 524 -28.70 -14.88 3.04
N ARG A 525 -27.56 -14.21 2.87
CA ARG A 525 -26.32 -14.78 2.30
C ARG A 525 -25.15 -14.58 3.23
N TRP A 526 -24.20 -15.50 3.16
CA TRP A 526 -22.93 -15.35 3.83
C TRP A 526 -22.09 -14.24 3.17
N ASP A 527 -21.43 -13.43 3.99
CA ASP A 527 -20.57 -12.32 3.59
C ASP A 527 -19.15 -12.53 4.10
N ASP A 528 -18.20 -12.61 3.17
CA ASP A 528 -16.79 -12.91 3.43
C ASP A 528 -15.91 -11.68 3.66
N ARG A 529 -16.48 -10.47 3.74
CA ARG A 529 -15.70 -9.24 3.96
C ARG A 529 -14.94 -9.22 5.29
N GLY A 530 -15.24 -10.14 6.21
CA GLY A 530 -14.43 -10.40 7.41
C GLY A 530 -14.35 -9.22 8.37
N TYR A 531 -13.27 -9.18 9.18
CA TYR A 531 -13.12 -8.19 10.25
C TYR A 531 -13.00 -6.75 9.72
N GLY A 532 -12.42 -6.55 8.52
CA GLY A 532 -12.28 -5.25 7.89
C GLY A 532 -13.61 -4.55 7.57
N SER A 533 -14.71 -5.32 7.44
CA SER A 533 -16.06 -4.75 7.30
C SER A 533 -16.68 -4.27 8.63
N TYR A 534 -16.20 -4.82 9.75
CA TYR A 534 -16.62 -4.43 11.08
C TYR A 534 -15.83 -3.23 11.57
N ARG A 535 -14.50 -3.26 11.43
CA ARG A 535 -13.63 -2.17 11.85
C ARG A 535 -12.55 -1.92 10.81
N TRP A 536 -12.43 -0.68 10.37
CA TRP A 536 -11.44 -0.24 9.39
C TRP A 536 -10.81 1.08 9.82
N VAL A 537 -9.71 1.41 9.15
CA VAL A 537 -8.95 2.63 9.40
C VAL A 537 -9.27 3.64 8.31
N GLU A 538 -9.51 4.87 8.73
CA GLU A 538 -9.56 6.06 7.88
C GLU A 538 -8.50 7.06 8.34
N PHE A 539 -8.11 7.95 7.44
CA PHE A 539 -7.18 9.03 7.73
C PHE A 539 -7.90 10.35 7.47
N GLU A 540 -7.88 11.23 8.46
CA GLU A 540 -8.51 12.55 8.39
C GLU A 540 -7.45 13.61 8.69
N ASP A 541 -7.64 14.83 8.18
CA ASP A 541 -6.85 15.97 8.61
C ASP A 541 -7.05 16.20 10.12
N GLU A 542 -5.95 16.39 10.85
CA GLU A 542 -6.01 16.61 12.29
C GLU A 542 -6.64 17.98 12.62
N SER A 543 -6.33 18.99 11.82
CA SER A 543 -6.89 20.35 11.93
C SER A 543 -6.95 21.02 10.56
N SER A 544 -7.94 21.89 10.34
CA SER A 544 -8.08 22.65 9.10
C SER A 544 -6.82 23.46 8.80
N GLY A 545 -6.13 23.16 7.70
CA GLY A 545 -4.94 23.88 7.25
C GLY A 545 -3.61 23.34 7.80
N ASN A 546 -3.59 22.11 8.32
CA ASN A 546 -2.37 21.44 8.73
C ASN A 546 -2.13 20.19 7.87
N ASP A 547 -0.89 19.94 7.46
CA ASP A 547 -0.54 18.81 6.56
C ASP A 547 -0.40 17.46 7.29
N PHE A 548 -0.81 17.42 8.56
CA PHE A 548 -0.78 16.21 9.39
C PHE A 548 -2.14 15.53 9.43
N LEU A 549 -2.09 14.21 9.30
CA LEU A 549 -3.23 13.34 9.41
C LEU A 549 -3.34 12.78 10.83
N LYS A 550 -4.57 12.42 11.21
CA LYS A 550 -4.87 11.58 12.36
C LYS A 550 -5.49 10.27 11.88
N THR A 551 -5.15 9.20 12.58
CA THR A 551 -5.73 7.87 12.37
C THR A 551 -7.10 7.80 13.04
N VAL A 552 -8.13 7.38 12.31
CA VAL A 552 -9.49 7.24 12.82
C VAL A 552 -9.97 5.81 12.59
N PHE A 553 -10.32 5.12 13.68
CA PHE A 553 -10.88 3.77 13.60
C PHE A 553 -12.41 3.85 13.51
N ARG A 554 -12.95 3.47 12.37
CA ARG A 554 -14.40 3.35 12.17
C ARG A 554 -14.87 1.97 12.56
N THR A 555 -16.04 1.90 13.18
CA THR A 555 -16.70 0.64 13.53
C THR A 555 -18.11 0.64 12.97
N SER A 556 -18.49 -0.42 12.28
CA SER A 556 -19.85 -0.61 11.76
C SER A 556 -20.81 -0.87 12.92
N PRO A 557 -21.79 0.02 13.17
CA PRO A 557 -22.72 -0.14 14.29
C PRO A 557 -23.57 -1.40 14.10
N GLY A 558 -23.67 -2.21 15.15
CA GLY A 558 -24.51 -3.41 15.17
C GLY A 558 -23.95 -4.62 14.41
N ALA A 559 -22.76 -4.53 13.82
CA ALA A 559 -22.10 -5.67 13.17
C ALA A 559 -21.48 -6.67 14.16
N GLU A 560 -21.29 -6.30 15.42
CA GLU A 560 -20.93 -7.23 16.50
C GLU A 560 -22.14 -8.07 16.94
N LEU A 561 -21.94 -9.38 17.15
CA LEU A 561 -22.96 -10.29 17.67
C LEU A 561 -22.77 -10.61 19.15
N ALA A 562 -21.56 -11.00 19.53
CA ALA A 562 -21.18 -11.31 20.90
C ALA A 562 -19.68 -11.14 21.11
N GLU A 563 -19.29 -10.81 22.34
CA GLU A 563 -17.90 -10.81 22.79
C GLU A 563 -17.72 -11.56 24.12
N THR A 564 -16.52 -12.10 24.35
CA THR A 564 -16.14 -12.72 25.62
C THR A 564 -14.69 -12.37 25.95
N LEU A 565 -14.48 -11.78 27.13
CA LEU A 565 -13.16 -11.38 27.61
C LEU A 565 -12.40 -12.59 28.18
N ILE A 566 -11.21 -12.85 27.63
CA ILE A 566 -10.27 -13.86 28.13
C ILE A 566 -9.31 -13.21 29.12
N PHE A 567 -8.49 -12.26 28.68
CA PHE A 567 -7.52 -11.56 29.53
C PHE A 567 -7.69 -10.05 29.45
N GLU A 568 -7.35 -9.37 30.53
CA GLU A 568 -7.21 -7.91 30.59
C GLU A 568 -6.02 -7.58 31.48
N GLY A 569 -5.13 -6.72 31.00
CA GLY A 569 -3.94 -6.29 31.73
C GLY A 569 -2.72 -6.14 30.83
N LYS A 570 -1.57 -5.98 31.46
CA LYS A 570 -0.27 -5.93 30.79
C LYS A 570 0.29 -7.34 30.58
N SER A 571 1.30 -7.45 29.74
CA SER A 571 2.10 -8.67 29.59
C SER A 571 2.62 -9.15 30.95
N PRO A 572 2.30 -10.39 31.36
CA PRO A 572 2.64 -10.89 32.69
C PRO A 572 4.06 -11.45 32.71
N GLU A 573 4.78 -11.30 33.82
CA GLU A 573 6.08 -11.97 34.01
C GLU A 573 5.92 -13.47 34.30
N ALA A 574 4.79 -13.88 34.87
CA ALA A 574 4.50 -15.27 35.21
C ALA A 574 3.37 -15.81 34.34
N LEU A 575 3.41 -17.12 34.05
CA LEU A 575 2.36 -17.80 33.29
C LEU A 575 0.97 -17.61 33.91
N LEU A 576 0.08 -16.98 33.14
CA LEU A 576 -1.36 -16.95 33.37
C LEU A 576 -2.03 -18.03 32.52
N ARG A 577 -2.81 -18.93 33.11
CA ARG A 577 -3.60 -19.94 32.38
C ARG A 577 -5.08 -19.77 32.70
N LYS A 578 -5.91 -19.71 31.67
CA LYS A 578 -7.37 -19.54 31.80
C LYS A 578 -8.10 -20.51 30.86
N PRO A 579 -8.56 -21.66 31.37
CA PRO A 579 -9.55 -22.47 30.69
C PRO A 579 -10.95 -21.86 30.86
N GLY A 580 -11.84 -22.07 29.89
CA GLY A 580 -13.21 -21.61 29.98
C GLY A 580 -14.07 -22.11 28.82
N VAL A 581 -15.37 -21.80 28.88
CA VAL A 581 -16.33 -22.09 27.83
C VAL A 581 -17.10 -20.81 27.52
N ALA A 582 -17.02 -20.34 26.27
CA ALA A 582 -17.75 -19.18 25.80
C ALA A 582 -19.02 -19.61 25.07
N ARG A 583 -20.17 -19.08 25.50
CA ARG A 583 -21.45 -19.23 24.80
C ARG A 583 -21.75 -17.95 24.04
N MET A 584 -21.65 -18.00 22.72
CA MET A 584 -21.66 -16.81 21.89
C MET A 584 -22.75 -16.92 20.83
N LYS A 585 -23.47 -15.84 20.58
CA LYS A 585 -24.28 -15.74 19.37
C LYS A 585 -23.37 -15.66 18.16
N ALA A 586 -23.59 -16.49 17.16
CA ALA A 586 -22.81 -16.51 15.93
C ALA A 586 -23.75 -16.66 14.73
N HIS A 587 -23.35 -16.09 13.61
CA HIS A 587 -23.91 -16.50 12.33
C HIS A 587 -23.24 -17.81 11.93
N THR A 588 -24.06 -18.82 11.69
CA THR A 588 -23.65 -20.17 11.31
C THR A 588 -24.12 -20.51 9.90
N PHE A 589 -23.51 -21.49 9.26
CA PHE A 589 -23.87 -21.95 7.92
C PHE A 589 -23.50 -23.43 7.71
N ASP A 590 -24.08 -24.04 6.69
CA ASP A 590 -23.74 -25.39 6.24
C ASP A 590 -22.74 -25.32 5.09
N TRP A 591 -21.73 -26.18 5.13
CA TRP A 591 -20.77 -26.31 4.05
C TRP A 591 -21.19 -27.46 3.14
N TRP A 592 -21.66 -27.17 1.93
CA TRP A 592 -22.10 -28.19 0.97
C TRP A 592 -21.00 -28.46 -0.06
N ILE A 593 -20.35 -29.63 0.06
CA ILE A 593 -19.22 -30.07 -0.75
C ILE A 593 -19.72 -31.02 -1.84
N PRO A 594 -19.52 -30.70 -3.13
CA PRO A 594 -19.89 -31.60 -4.21
C PRO A 594 -19.05 -32.88 -4.20
N VAL A 595 -19.72 -34.02 -4.07
CA VAL A 595 -19.11 -35.34 -4.29
C VAL A 595 -19.27 -35.70 -5.76
N LYS A 596 -18.15 -35.76 -6.47
CA LYS A 596 -18.13 -36.33 -7.82
C LYS A 596 -18.28 -37.85 -7.71
N PRO A 597 -19.13 -38.48 -8.53
CA PRO A 597 -19.20 -39.94 -8.57
C PRO A 597 -17.82 -40.48 -8.97
N ALA A 598 -17.38 -41.55 -8.31
CA ALA A 598 -16.09 -42.21 -8.57
C ALA A 598 -15.91 -42.75 -10.02
N PHE A 599 -16.96 -42.64 -10.85
CA PHE A 599 -17.02 -43.11 -12.24
C PHE A 599 -17.61 -42.05 -13.19
N GLY A 600 -17.17 -40.80 -13.08
CA GLY A 600 -17.44 -39.77 -14.08
C GLY A 600 -16.35 -39.76 -15.16
N VAL A 601 -16.75 -39.81 -16.44
CA VAL A 601 -15.93 -39.79 -17.69
C VAL A 601 -14.93 -38.62 -17.80
N TRP A 602 -14.86 -37.75 -16.80
CA TRP A 602 -13.94 -36.63 -16.71
C TRP A 602 -12.59 -36.99 -16.04
N ASP A 603 -12.54 -38.00 -15.17
CA ASP A 603 -11.30 -38.44 -14.51
C ASP A 603 -10.39 -39.27 -15.43
N ASP A 604 -10.92 -39.77 -16.55
CA ASP A 604 -10.13 -40.48 -17.54
C ASP A 604 -9.10 -39.57 -18.19
N ARG A 605 -9.30 -38.25 -18.33
CA ARG A 605 -8.25 -37.44 -18.98
C ARG A 605 -7.00 -37.25 -18.14
N VAL A 606 -7.10 -37.23 -16.81
CA VAL A 606 -5.93 -37.09 -15.93
C VAL A 606 -5.28 -38.45 -15.69
N LYS A 607 -6.07 -39.51 -15.49
CA LYS A 607 -5.54 -40.88 -15.42
C LYS A 607 -4.96 -41.37 -16.74
N VAL A 608 -5.62 -41.15 -17.88
CA VAL A 608 -5.10 -41.47 -19.21
C VAL A 608 -3.89 -40.61 -19.55
N LYS A 609 -3.83 -39.34 -19.12
CA LYS A 609 -2.62 -38.52 -19.32
C LYS A 609 -1.45 -39.00 -18.44
N ALA A 610 -1.73 -39.42 -17.21
CA ALA A 610 -0.73 -40.02 -16.32
C ALA A 610 -0.28 -41.41 -16.81
N GLU A 611 -1.19 -42.24 -17.31
CA GLU A 611 -0.89 -43.57 -17.87
C GLU A 611 -0.18 -43.45 -19.23
N LEU A 612 -0.58 -42.53 -20.11
CA LEU A 612 0.11 -42.24 -21.37
C LEU A 612 1.49 -41.62 -21.14
N SER A 613 1.66 -40.79 -20.11
CA SER A 613 2.97 -40.27 -19.70
C SER A 613 3.85 -41.37 -19.09
N ALA A 614 3.28 -42.25 -18.24
CA ALA A 614 3.97 -43.41 -17.68
C ALA A 614 4.34 -44.47 -18.73
N LEU A 615 3.58 -44.55 -19.83
CA LEU A 615 3.87 -45.38 -21.00
C LEU A 615 4.79 -44.70 -22.02
N GLY A 616 5.24 -43.46 -21.77
CA GLY A 616 6.19 -42.72 -22.62
C GLY A 616 5.61 -42.14 -23.91
N TRP A 617 4.28 -42.00 -24.01
CA TRP A 617 3.59 -41.47 -25.20
C TRP A 617 3.41 -39.94 -25.17
N LEU A 618 3.72 -39.28 -24.06
CA LEU A 618 3.69 -37.83 -23.90
C LEU A 618 4.99 -37.41 -23.20
N ASP A 619 5.72 -36.47 -23.82
CA ASP A 619 6.92 -35.88 -23.22
C ASP A 619 6.55 -35.18 -21.91
N SER A 620 7.30 -35.55 -20.87
CA SER A 620 7.18 -35.05 -19.51
C SER A 620 7.91 -33.72 -19.37
N ASP A 621 7.17 -32.62 -19.35
CA ASP A 621 7.66 -31.38 -18.76
C ASP A 621 6.83 -31.07 -17.52
N ALA A 622 7.47 -31.23 -16.36
CA ALA A 622 7.39 -30.44 -15.14
C ALA A 622 7.59 -31.32 -13.90
N ASP A 623 8.76 -31.17 -13.30
CA ASP A 623 9.07 -31.50 -11.91
C ASP A 623 7.95 -31.01 -10.97
N ASP A 624 7.37 -31.92 -10.19
CA ASP A 624 6.97 -31.59 -8.83
C ASP A 624 7.11 -32.83 -7.93
N GLY A 625 8.01 -32.72 -6.96
CA GLY A 625 8.47 -33.82 -6.12
C GLY A 625 7.41 -34.32 -5.14
N GLY A 626 6.82 -35.47 -5.43
CA GLY A 626 5.99 -36.22 -4.49
C GLY A 626 6.82 -36.92 -3.41
N LEU A 627 6.63 -36.52 -2.14
CA LEU A 627 7.04 -37.32 -0.98
C LEU A 627 6.19 -38.61 -0.88
N PRO A 628 6.75 -39.73 -0.38
CA PRO A 628 6.06 -41.02 -0.34
C PRO A 628 4.92 -41.07 0.69
N PRO A 629 3.83 -41.80 0.40
CA PRO A 629 2.72 -41.99 1.32
C PRO A 629 3.10 -43.00 2.41
N GLY A 630 3.15 -42.57 3.67
CA GLY A 630 3.32 -43.50 4.81
C GLY A 630 4.09 -42.98 6.02
N GLY A 631 4.70 -41.79 5.96
CA GLY A 631 5.28 -41.17 7.15
C GLY A 631 4.22 -40.42 7.94
N GLN A 632 4.09 -40.69 9.25
CA GLN A 632 3.42 -39.77 10.16
C GLN A 632 4.07 -38.39 9.99
N ALA A 633 3.33 -37.45 9.41
CA ALA A 633 3.76 -36.07 9.30
C ALA A 633 3.78 -35.49 10.72
N VAL A 634 4.93 -35.53 11.37
CA VAL A 634 5.21 -34.65 12.50
C VAL A 634 5.20 -33.24 11.93
N MET A 635 4.05 -32.57 11.97
CA MET A 635 3.98 -31.17 11.60
C MET A 635 4.85 -30.39 12.57
N ASN A 636 5.92 -29.79 12.04
CA ASN A 636 6.65 -28.73 12.74
C ASN A 636 5.72 -27.51 12.79
N ILE A 637 4.86 -27.44 13.80
CA ILE A 637 4.13 -26.21 14.13
C ILE A 637 5.13 -25.30 14.81
N THR A 638 5.67 -24.35 14.07
CA THR A 638 6.59 -23.33 14.58
C THR A 638 5.97 -22.63 15.81
N GLY A 639 6.60 -22.78 16.98
CA GLY A 639 6.22 -22.09 18.21
C GLY A 639 5.43 -22.90 19.26
N PHE A 640 5.10 -24.17 19.00
CA PHE A 640 4.48 -25.06 20.00
C PHE A 640 5.42 -26.24 20.34
N GLN A 641 5.73 -26.45 21.63
CA GLN A 641 6.30 -27.73 22.05
C GLN A 641 5.19 -28.77 22.13
N ALA A 642 5.50 -30.05 21.88
CA ALA A 642 4.50 -31.12 22.00
C ALA A 642 3.82 -31.11 23.38
N SER A 643 4.54 -30.80 24.45
CA SER A 643 3.98 -30.63 25.80
C SER A 643 2.88 -29.56 25.89
N ASP A 644 2.96 -28.49 25.08
CA ASP A 644 1.96 -27.41 25.06
C ASP A 644 0.64 -27.81 24.37
N LEU A 645 0.69 -28.84 23.51
CA LEU A 645 -0.47 -29.41 22.80
C LEU A 645 -1.20 -30.47 23.64
N PHE A 646 -0.56 -31.02 24.67
CA PHE A 646 -0.94 -32.29 25.30
C PHE A 646 -1.04 -32.27 26.82
N ASP A 647 -1.32 -31.11 27.41
CA ASP A 647 -1.30 -30.95 28.88
C ASP A 647 -2.59 -31.36 29.60
N GLU A 648 -3.43 -32.20 28.99
CA GLU A 648 -4.53 -32.89 29.68
C GLU A 648 -4.90 -34.19 28.91
N VAL A 649 -4.39 -35.32 29.40
CA VAL A 649 -4.85 -36.71 29.21
C VAL A 649 -5.84 -36.92 28.04
N THR A 650 -5.37 -37.10 26.81
CA THR A 650 -6.18 -37.78 25.77
C THR A 650 -5.26 -38.58 24.83
N PRO A 651 -5.48 -39.90 24.65
CA PRO A 651 -4.58 -40.78 23.92
C PRO A 651 -4.57 -40.45 22.42
N HIS A 652 -3.37 -40.39 21.83
CA HIS A 652 -3.02 -40.53 20.40
C HIS A 652 -4.17 -40.54 19.37
N LEU A 653 -4.98 -39.46 19.29
CA LEU A 653 -5.96 -39.26 18.24
C LEU A 653 -5.30 -38.40 17.15
N ALA A 654 -5.11 -38.99 15.97
CA ALA A 654 -4.52 -38.31 14.83
C ALA A 654 -5.46 -37.19 14.35
N TRP A 655 -5.05 -35.94 14.54
CA TRP A 655 -5.74 -34.78 14.00
C TRP A 655 -5.33 -34.57 12.55
N ASP A 656 -6.30 -34.33 11.68
CA ASP A 656 -6.06 -33.95 10.28
C ASP A 656 -5.93 -32.42 10.15
N PRO A 657 -5.22 -31.92 9.12
CA PRO A 657 -5.23 -30.49 8.80
C PRO A 657 -6.65 -29.99 8.51
N GLY A 658 -7.05 -28.92 9.19
CA GLY A 658 -8.25 -28.16 8.87
C GLY A 658 -7.99 -27.19 7.70
N LYS A 659 -9.07 -26.65 7.11
CA LYS A 659 -9.00 -25.62 6.06
C LYS A 659 -9.98 -24.50 6.35
N ALA A 660 -9.62 -23.26 6.01
CA ALA A 660 -10.55 -22.13 6.08
C ALA A 660 -11.62 -22.18 4.99
N ASP A 661 -11.32 -22.85 3.87
CA ASP A 661 -12.20 -23.03 2.72
C ASP A 661 -12.18 -24.50 2.26
N TRP A 662 -13.36 -25.05 2.01
CA TRP A 662 -13.56 -26.40 1.50
C TRP A 662 -14.27 -26.26 0.16
N GLY A 663 -13.75 -26.82 -0.94
CA GLY A 663 -14.39 -26.65 -2.26
C GLY A 663 -15.89 -26.99 -2.21
N GLY A 664 -16.77 -26.01 -2.43
CA GLY A 664 -18.22 -26.16 -2.20
C GLY A 664 -18.94 -24.81 -2.02
N GLU A 665 -20.19 -24.87 -1.56
CA GLU A 665 -21.04 -23.68 -1.34
C GLU A 665 -21.49 -23.55 0.12
N ARG A 666 -21.47 -22.32 0.66
CA ARG A 666 -22.02 -22.00 1.99
C ARG A 666 -23.54 -21.82 1.90
N ARG A 667 -24.28 -22.60 2.68
CA ARG A 667 -25.75 -22.70 2.61
C ARG A 667 -26.41 -22.46 3.95
N GLU A 668 -27.69 -22.15 3.89
CA GLU A 668 -28.56 -21.96 5.05
C GLU A 668 -27.96 -21.11 6.18
N PRO A 669 -27.50 -19.88 5.89
CA PRO A 669 -27.01 -19.01 6.94
C PRO A 669 -28.10 -18.75 7.99
N LYS A 670 -27.80 -18.95 9.28
CA LYS A 670 -28.72 -18.72 10.42
C LYS A 670 -27.95 -18.09 11.60
N GLU A 671 -28.66 -17.43 12.51
CA GLU A 671 -28.10 -16.99 13.80
C GLU A 671 -28.38 -18.06 14.86
N GLU A 672 -27.35 -18.57 15.51
CA GLU A 672 -27.44 -19.61 16.53
C GLU A 672 -26.48 -19.30 17.70
N VAL A 673 -26.69 -19.94 18.84
CA VAL A 673 -25.75 -19.87 19.98
C VAL A 673 -24.80 -21.05 19.86
N VAL A 674 -23.51 -20.76 19.76
CA VAL A 674 -22.43 -21.75 19.68
C VAL A 674 -21.66 -21.83 20.99
N GLU A 675 -21.07 -22.98 21.27
CA GLU A 675 -20.27 -23.22 22.46
C GLU A 675 -18.80 -23.47 22.08
N ILE A 676 -17.92 -22.59 22.57
CA ILE A 676 -16.49 -22.61 22.29
C ILE A 676 -15.76 -22.87 23.59
N ALA A 677 -15.24 -24.08 23.76
CA ALA A 677 -14.29 -24.37 24.82
C ALA A 677 -12.94 -23.75 24.46
N TYR A 678 -12.31 -23.04 25.39
CA TYR A 678 -11.01 -22.43 25.17
C TYR A 678 -10.06 -22.70 26.31
N THR A 679 -8.78 -22.79 25.97
CA THR A 679 -7.67 -22.75 26.93
C THR A 679 -6.70 -21.69 26.44
N ALA A 680 -6.52 -20.64 27.24
CA ALA A 680 -5.60 -19.56 26.95
C ALA A 680 -4.43 -19.55 27.94
N SER A 681 -3.22 -19.35 27.46
CA SER A 681 -2.03 -19.09 28.27
C SER A 681 -1.33 -17.82 27.83
N TRP A 682 -0.84 -17.05 28.79
CA TRP A 682 -0.08 -15.82 28.56
C TRP A 682 1.10 -15.76 29.51
N GLU A 683 2.32 -15.76 28.98
CA GLU A 683 3.57 -15.71 29.72
C GLU A 683 4.56 -14.82 28.99
N GLU A 684 5.16 -13.87 29.71
CA GLU A 684 6.00 -12.83 29.15
C GLU A 684 5.30 -12.16 27.96
N GLU A 685 5.86 -12.30 26.77
CA GLU A 685 5.31 -11.80 25.51
C GLU A 685 4.40 -12.81 24.79
N GLY A 686 4.47 -14.10 25.13
CA GLY A 686 3.78 -15.18 24.42
C GLY A 686 2.34 -15.36 24.84
N LEU A 687 1.39 -15.16 23.92
CA LEU A 687 -0.03 -15.41 24.10
C LEU A 687 -0.46 -16.57 23.20
N ARG A 688 -0.97 -17.65 23.80
CA ARG A 688 -1.45 -18.85 23.11
C ARG A 688 -2.89 -19.11 23.47
N ILE A 689 -3.73 -19.35 22.46
CA ILE A 689 -5.16 -19.62 22.66
C ILE A 689 -5.53 -20.84 21.83
N SER A 690 -6.01 -21.88 22.50
CA SER A 690 -6.62 -23.05 21.90
C SER A 690 -8.13 -22.93 21.98
N LEU A 691 -8.82 -23.12 20.86
CA LEU A 691 -10.27 -23.10 20.74
C LEU A 691 -10.76 -24.48 20.25
N ARG A 692 -11.80 -25.01 20.88
CA ARG A 692 -12.49 -26.24 20.48
C ARG A 692 -13.98 -26.00 20.38
N ASN A 693 -14.60 -26.47 19.30
CA ASN A 693 -16.04 -26.41 19.15
C ASN A 693 -16.72 -27.64 19.76
N ARG A 694 -18.03 -27.51 19.97
CA ARG A 694 -18.91 -28.66 20.09
C ARG A 694 -19.19 -29.23 18.69
N SER A 695 -19.04 -30.54 18.49
CA SER A 695 -19.20 -31.18 17.16
C SER A 695 -20.61 -31.06 16.58
N SER A 696 -21.63 -30.83 17.42
CA SER A 696 -22.99 -30.55 16.98
C SER A 696 -23.20 -29.14 16.41
N ASP A 697 -22.26 -28.22 16.65
CA ASP A 697 -22.39 -26.85 16.17
C ASP A 697 -22.12 -26.79 14.66
N ARG A 698 -22.88 -25.95 13.96
CA ARG A 698 -22.69 -25.69 12.52
C ARG A 698 -21.40 -24.90 12.28
N ASN A 699 -21.06 -24.61 11.03
CA ASN A 699 -19.85 -23.86 10.72
C ASN A 699 -20.00 -22.38 11.08
N TYR A 700 -18.98 -21.76 11.65
CA TYR A 700 -18.97 -20.33 11.99
C TYR A 700 -17.55 -19.79 12.02
N VAL A 701 -17.44 -18.46 12.14
CA VAL A 701 -16.16 -17.76 12.31
C VAL A 701 -16.16 -17.03 13.64
N VAL A 702 -15.12 -17.27 14.44
CA VAL A 702 -14.83 -16.52 15.66
C VAL A 702 -13.50 -15.79 15.49
N TYR A 703 -13.42 -14.56 15.96
CA TYR A 703 -12.19 -13.77 15.92
C TYR A 703 -11.55 -13.76 17.30
N VAL A 704 -10.25 -14.06 17.34
CA VAL A 704 -9.42 -13.69 18.49
C VAL A 704 -8.96 -12.26 18.26
N VAL A 705 -9.36 -11.36 19.14
CA VAL A 705 -9.06 -9.92 19.05
C VAL A 705 -8.20 -9.52 20.23
N VAL A 706 -7.05 -8.91 19.95
CA VAL A 706 -6.26 -8.19 20.94
C VAL A 706 -6.50 -6.70 20.74
N GLU A 707 -7.08 -6.06 21.75
CA GLU A 707 -7.33 -4.62 21.79
C GLU A 707 -6.17 -3.92 22.52
N GLU A 708 -5.59 -2.89 21.89
CA GLU A 708 -4.52 -2.06 22.44
C GLU A 708 -4.96 -0.59 22.43
N PRO A 709 -4.91 0.14 23.57
CA PRO A 709 -5.17 1.57 23.60
C PRO A 709 -3.96 2.36 23.08
N LEU A 710 -4.23 3.39 22.29
CA LEU A 710 -3.27 4.39 21.85
C LEU A 710 -3.28 5.63 22.75
N LEU A 711 -2.29 6.50 22.58
CA LEU A 711 -2.19 7.77 23.32
C LEU A 711 -3.45 8.64 23.21
N SER A 712 -4.09 8.69 22.04
CA SER A 712 -5.33 9.44 21.82
C SER A 712 -6.55 8.88 22.54
N GLY A 713 -6.45 7.67 23.11
CA GLY A 713 -7.58 6.89 23.61
C GLY A 713 -8.30 6.07 22.54
N ALA A 714 -7.88 6.16 21.28
CA ALA A 714 -8.30 5.23 20.24
C ALA A 714 -7.82 3.80 20.56
N ILE A 715 -8.52 2.80 20.03
CA ILE A 715 -8.21 1.39 20.30
C ILE A 715 -7.86 0.69 18.98
N ILE A 716 -6.67 0.11 18.88
CA ILE A 716 -6.30 -0.77 17.77
C ILE A 716 -6.85 -2.17 18.04
N HIS A 717 -7.42 -2.80 17.02
CA HIS A 717 -7.86 -4.19 17.08
C HIS A 717 -6.95 -5.03 16.20
N THR A 718 -6.11 -5.87 16.81
CA THR A 718 -5.35 -6.90 16.09
C THR A 718 -6.17 -8.19 16.13
N ALA A 719 -6.86 -8.50 15.03
CA ALA A 719 -7.82 -9.60 14.96
C ALA A 719 -7.38 -10.70 13.99
N THR A 720 -7.50 -11.96 14.40
CA THR A 720 -7.29 -13.13 13.53
C THR A 720 -8.55 -13.99 13.47
N PRO A 721 -9.02 -14.38 12.26
CA PRO A 721 -10.16 -15.27 12.13
C PRO A 721 -9.79 -16.71 12.47
N VAL A 722 -10.66 -17.40 13.19
CA VAL A 722 -10.63 -18.84 13.40
C VAL A 722 -11.87 -19.43 12.75
N HIS A 723 -11.68 -20.11 11.62
CA HIS A 723 -12.75 -20.76 10.89
C HIS A 723 -13.07 -22.12 11.53
N VAL A 724 -14.20 -22.18 12.22
CA VAL A 724 -14.66 -23.41 12.87
C VAL A 724 -15.61 -24.13 11.92
N ASN A 725 -15.14 -25.23 11.33
CA ASN A 725 -15.94 -26.03 10.40
C ASN A 725 -16.54 -27.24 11.12
N GLY A 726 -17.49 -27.01 12.02
CA GLY A 726 -18.09 -28.06 12.83
C GLY A 726 -18.87 -29.13 12.03
N GLN A 727 -19.30 -28.84 10.79
CA GLN A 727 -20.09 -29.77 9.98
C GLN A 727 -19.80 -29.63 8.48
N LEU A 728 -19.30 -30.70 7.86
CA LEU A 728 -19.16 -30.78 6.41
C LEU A 728 -20.29 -31.63 5.83
N THR A 729 -20.99 -31.13 4.81
CA THR A 729 -22.08 -31.87 4.17
C THR A 729 -21.69 -32.21 2.73
N HIS A 730 -21.48 -33.50 2.49
CA HIS A 730 -21.11 -34.07 1.20
C HIS A 730 -22.37 -34.34 0.37
N VAL A 731 -22.59 -33.50 -0.64
CA VAL A 731 -23.80 -33.50 -1.47
C VAL A 731 -23.46 -34.04 -2.86
N PRO A 732 -24.27 -34.95 -3.45
CA PRO A 732 -24.01 -35.44 -4.80
C PRO A 732 -23.93 -34.31 -5.84
N GLN A 733 -22.96 -34.36 -6.76
CA GLN A 733 -22.84 -33.39 -7.85
C GLN A 733 -24.15 -33.24 -8.67
N SER A 734 -24.91 -34.34 -8.83
CA SER A 734 -26.21 -34.36 -9.51
C SER A 734 -27.29 -33.50 -8.86
N PHE A 735 -27.16 -33.16 -7.57
CA PHE A 735 -28.02 -32.18 -6.92
C PHE A 735 -27.73 -30.77 -7.47
N PHE A 736 -26.46 -30.36 -7.47
CA PHE A 736 -26.05 -29.04 -7.96
C PHE A 736 -26.34 -28.87 -9.46
N ASP A 737 -26.15 -29.93 -10.25
CA ASP A 737 -26.43 -29.88 -11.69
C ASP A 737 -27.93 -29.73 -11.97
N ARG A 738 -28.79 -30.49 -11.29
CA ARG A 738 -30.27 -30.34 -11.39
C ARG A 738 -30.72 -28.95 -10.95
N GLU A 739 -30.11 -28.43 -9.90
CA GLU A 739 -30.40 -27.11 -9.38
C GLU A 739 -30.00 -25.99 -10.37
N ARG A 740 -28.84 -26.12 -11.02
CA ARG A 740 -28.40 -25.20 -12.08
C ARG A 740 -29.31 -25.28 -13.31
N GLU A 741 -29.63 -26.49 -13.77
CA GLU A 741 -30.51 -26.71 -14.93
C GLU A 741 -31.92 -26.13 -14.68
N ALA A 742 -32.46 -26.30 -13.48
CA ALA A 742 -33.74 -25.73 -13.08
C ALA A 742 -33.74 -24.19 -13.15
N LEU A 743 -32.66 -23.56 -12.68
CA LEU A 743 -32.51 -22.10 -12.72
C LEU A 743 -32.30 -21.58 -14.15
N GLU A 744 -31.46 -22.23 -14.93
CA GLU A 744 -31.25 -21.88 -16.34
C GLU A 744 -32.55 -21.99 -17.14
N LYS A 745 -33.34 -23.05 -16.91
CA LYS A 745 -34.66 -23.22 -17.52
C LYS A 745 -35.64 -22.14 -17.09
N PHE A 746 -35.64 -21.76 -15.81
CA PHE A 746 -36.47 -20.68 -15.29
C PHE A 746 -36.08 -19.33 -15.91
N PHE A 747 -34.80 -18.96 -15.89
CA PHE A 747 -34.35 -17.68 -16.45
C PHE A 747 -34.47 -17.62 -17.97
N GLY A 748 -34.32 -18.75 -18.68
CA GLY A 748 -34.65 -18.85 -20.09
C GLY A 748 -36.11 -18.51 -20.37
N ARG A 749 -37.05 -19.00 -19.54
CA ARG A 749 -38.48 -18.64 -19.66
C ARG A 749 -38.78 -17.20 -19.30
N VAL A 750 -38.06 -16.63 -18.33
CA VAL A 750 -38.16 -15.19 -18.01
C VAL A 750 -37.67 -14.34 -19.18
N ALA A 751 -36.58 -14.73 -19.84
CA ALA A 751 -36.09 -14.05 -21.03
C ALA A 751 -37.11 -14.14 -22.18
N ASP A 752 -37.66 -15.33 -22.44
CA ASP A 752 -38.73 -15.53 -23.44
C ASP A 752 -39.99 -14.70 -23.12
N TYR A 753 -40.38 -14.64 -21.84
CA TYR A 753 -41.48 -13.80 -21.38
C TYR A 753 -41.17 -12.33 -21.65
N ASN A 754 -39.95 -11.89 -21.32
CA ASN A 754 -39.53 -10.50 -21.48
C ASN A 754 -39.53 -10.06 -22.94
N ASP A 755 -39.00 -10.89 -23.84
CA ASP A 755 -38.98 -10.60 -25.28
C ASP A 755 -40.40 -10.44 -25.83
N ARG A 756 -41.31 -11.35 -25.49
CA ARG A 756 -42.72 -11.28 -25.93
C ARG A 756 -43.51 -10.17 -25.25
N PHE A 757 -43.20 -9.87 -24.00
CA PHE A 757 -43.79 -8.76 -23.29
C PHE A 757 -43.39 -7.43 -23.94
N SER A 758 -42.11 -7.29 -24.31
CA SER A 758 -41.59 -6.13 -25.04
C SER A 758 -42.17 -5.99 -26.46
N GLU A 759 -42.63 -7.07 -27.10
CA GLU A 759 -43.38 -7.05 -28.36
C GLU A 759 -44.85 -6.58 -28.20
N SER A 760 -45.42 -6.70 -26.99
CA SER A 760 -46.84 -6.46 -26.72
C SER A 760 -47.18 -5.11 -26.07
N GLU A 761 -46.21 -4.43 -25.45
CA GLU A 761 -46.40 -3.07 -24.91
C GLU A 761 -45.83 -1.97 -25.83
N ALA A 762 -46.56 -0.84 -25.93
CA ALA A 762 -46.03 0.38 -26.54
C ALA A 762 -44.97 1.04 -25.61
N PRO A 763 -43.92 1.67 -26.14
CA PRO A 763 -42.77 2.12 -25.35
C PRO A 763 -43.15 3.19 -24.32
N GLY A 764 -43.14 2.81 -23.03
CA GLY A 764 -43.25 3.70 -21.86
C GLY A 764 -41.96 3.72 -21.02
N PRO A 765 -41.81 4.67 -20.07
CA PRO A 765 -40.54 4.88 -19.38
C PRO A 765 -40.29 3.80 -18.30
N VAL A 766 -39.07 3.23 -18.34
CA VAL A 766 -38.42 2.32 -17.37
C VAL A 766 -39.34 1.25 -16.76
N ASN A 767 -39.33 0.07 -17.40
CA ASN A 767 -40.07 -1.08 -16.91
C ASN A 767 -39.38 -1.72 -15.67
N PRO A 768 -40.05 -1.87 -14.52
CA PRO A 768 -39.47 -2.39 -13.28
C PRO A 768 -38.96 -3.85 -13.42
N ILE A 769 -39.60 -4.67 -14.26
CA ILE A 769 -39.19 -6.06 -14.53
C ILE A 769 -37.82 -6.09 -15.25
N LEU A 770 -37.62 -5.21 -16.24
CA LEU A 770 -36.35 -5.07 -16.98
C LEU A 770 -35.21 -4.56 -16.10
N SER A 771 -35.51 -3.69 -15.13
CA SER A 771 -34.50 -3.13 -14.22
C SER A 771 -33.99 -4.12 -13.16
N ALA A 772 -34.75 -5.18 -12.88
CA ALA A 772 -34.38 -6.24 -11.93
C ALA A 772 -33.40 -7.28 -12.51
N LEU A 773 -33.40 -7.45 -13.84
CA LEU A 773 -32.54 -8.38 -14.58
C LEU A 773 -31.23 -7.69 -15.01
N ARG A 774 -30.21 -7.69 -14.15
CA ARG A 774 -28.84 -7.33 -14.56
C ARG A 774 -28.13 -8.57 -15.14
N PRO A 775 -27.20 -8.43 -16.11
CA PRO A 775 -26.45 -9.56 -16.67
C PRO A 775 -25.73 -10.43 -15.61
N ALA A 776 -25.29 -9.84 -14.49
CA ALA A 776 -24.68 -10.57 -13.38
C ALA A 776 -25.69 -11.36 -12.51
N ASN A 777 -27.01 -11.15 -12.67
CA ASN A 777 -28.07 -11.76 -11.87
C ASN A 777 -28.70 -13.01 -12.52
N VAL A 778 -28.36 -13.33 -13.77
CA VAL A 778 -29.06 -14.30 -14.65
C VAL A 778 -28.92 -15.76 -14.18
N LEU A 779 -28.16 -16.03 -13.12
CA LEU A 779 -28.01 -17.36 -12.51
C LEU A 779 -28.33 -17.39 -11.01
N HIS A 780 -28.92 -16.32 -10.46
CA HIS A 780 -29.08 -16.16 -9.02
C HIS A 780 -30.52 -16.40 -8.55
N ARG A 781 -30.69 -17.39 -7.66
CA ARG A 781 -31.97 -17.86 -7.10
C ARG A 781 -32.89 -16.77 -6.54
N ASP A 782 -32.34 -15.79 -5.81
CA ASP A 782 -33.15 -14.69 -5.24
C ASP A 782 -33.65 -13.71 -6.31
N ALA A 783 -32.99 -13.65 -7.47
CA ALA A 783 -33.52 -12.90 -8.62
C ALA A 783 -34.74 -13.60 -9.20
N ALA A 784 -34.77 -14.95 -9.22
CA ALA A 784 -35.90 -15.71 -9.75
C ALA A 784 -37.20 -15.44 -8.97
N VAL A 785 -37.17 -15.55 -7.64
CA VAL A 785 -38.35 -15.31 -6.78
C VAL A 785 -38.84 -13.86 -6.89
N ARG A 786 -37.93 -12.88 -6.89
CA ARG A 786 -38.29 -11.46 -7.05
C ARG A 786 -38.90 -11.18 -8.43
N VAL A 787 -38.38 -11.79 -9.47
CA VAL A 787 -38.91 -11.64 -10.83
C VAL A 787 -40.32 -12.22 -10.91
N VAL A 788 -40.58 -13.39 -10.35
CA VAL A 788 -41.95 -13.97 -10.29
C VAL A 788 -42.91 -13.03 -9.54
N ALA A 789 -42.52 -12.54 -8.36
CA ALA A 789 -43.36 -11.62 -7.59
C ALA A 789 -43.69 -10.34 -8.37
N LEU A 790 -42.71 -9.77 -9.09
CA LEU A 790 -42.93 -8.59 -9.95
C LEU A 790 -43.79 -8.91 -11.18
N MET A 791 -43.67 -10.11 -11.77
CA MET A 791 -44.51 -10.56 -12.89
C MET A 791 -45.97 -10.72 -12.45
N GLU A 792 -46.21 -11.29 -11.27
CA GLU A 792 -47.54 -11.44 -10.68
C GLU A 792 -48.16 -10.09 -10.27
N GLU A 793 -47.36 -9.15 -9.77
CA GLU A 793 -47.82 -7.82 -9.36
C GLU A 793 -48.22 -6.94 -10.55
N HIS A 794 -47.40 -6.91 -11.60
CA HIS A 794 -47.58 -5.96 -12.70
C HIS A 794 -48.37 -6.51 -13.89
N GLN A 795 -48.34 -7.82 -14.15
CA GLN A 795 -49.03 -8.46 -15.28
C GLN A 795 -49.54 -9.88 -14.91
N PRO A 796 -50.48 -10.00 -13.96
CA PRO A 796 -50.92 -11.27 -13.38
C PRO A 796 -51.52 -12.23 -14.42
N GLU A 797 -52.20 -11.73 -15.45
CA GLU A 797 -52.80 -12.58 -16.49
C GLU A 797 -51.76 -13.22 -17.41
N LEU A 798 -50.69 -12.47 -17.72
CA LEU A 798 -49.58 -12.96 -18.54
C LEU A 798 -48.70 -13.91 -17.72
N ALA A 799 -48.49 -13.61 -16.43
CA ALA A 799 -47.79 -14.48 -15.48
C ALA A 799 -48.51 -15.84 -15.32
N ARG A 800 -49.83 -15.85 -15.05
CA ARG A 800 -50.64 -17.08 -14.91
C ARG A 800 -50.66 -17.96 -16.15
N ARG A 801 -50.54 -17.37 -17.34
CA ARG A 801 -50.50 -18.12 -18.60
C ARG A 801 -49.15 -18.82 -18.83
N TRP A 802 -48.08 -18.37 -18.17
CA TRP A 802 -46.71 -18.79 -18.44
C TRP A 802 -46.04 -19.54 -17.27
N LEU A 803 -46.46 -19.25 -16.05
CA LEU A 803 -46.12 -19.99 -14.83
C LEU A 803 -47.30 -20.92 -14.51
N PRO A 804 -47.36 -22.17 -15.04
CA PRO A 804 -48.41 -23.10 -14.66
C PRO A 804 -48.38 -23.34 -13.15
N GLU A 805 -49.57 -23.35 -12.52
CA GLU A 805 -49.75 -23.78 -11.13
C GLU A 805 -49.21 -25.21 -10.92
N GLU A 806 -48.70 -25.44 -9.71
CA GLU A 806 -48.06 -26.65 -9.19
C GLU A 806 -48.60 -28.00 -9.73
N GLY A 807 -47.73 -29.01 -9.82
CA GLY A 807 -48.19 -30.40 -9.87
C GLY A 807 -47.17 -31.40 -9.31
N PRO A 808 -47.59 -32.57 -8.79
CA PRO A 808 -48.87 -32.95 -8.18
C PRO A 808 -48.75 -33.16 -6.66
N ALA A 809 -49.87 -33.00 -5.95
CA ALA A 809 -50.03 -33.34 -4.54
C ALA A 809 -49.77 -34.83 -4.26
N VAL A 810 -48.96 -35.11 -3.24
CA VAL A 810 -48.84 -36.43 -2.60
C VAL A 810 -50.23 -36.83 -2.05
N PRO A 811 -50.74 -38.06 -2.30
CA PRO A 811 -52.04 -38.45 -1.79
C PRO A 811 -52.01 -38.60 -0.27
N ALA A 812 -52.95 -37.91 0.39
CA ALA A 812 -53.17 -37.96 1.82
C ALA A 812 -53.60 -39.38 2.27
N SER A 813 -52.95 -39.88 3.32
CA SER A 813 -53.41 -41.04 4.08
C SER A 813 -54.75 -40.72 4.76
N ASP A 814 -55.75 -41.53 4.45
CA ASP A 814 -57.13 -41.44 4.93
C ASP A 814 -57.23 -41.82 6.43
N PRO A 815 -57.71 -40.93 7.33
CA PRO A 815 -57.98 -41.25 8.72
C PRO A 815 -59.50 -41.35 8.94
N SER A 816 -60.09 -42.50 8.63
CA SER A 816 -61.49 -42.75 8.96
C SER A 816 -61.77 -44.21 9.34
N ALA A 817 -61.41 -44.58 10.58
CA ALA A 817 -62.09 -45.66 11.30
C ALA A 817 -62.15 -45.32 12.80
N SER A 818 -63.38 -45.12 13.29
CA SER A 818 -63.73 -44.67 14.64
C SER A 818 -63.55 -45.73 15.74
N PRO A 819 -63.55 -45.33 17.03
CA PRO A 819 -63.23 -46.17 18.19
C PRO A 819 -64.45 -46.65 19.00
N SER A 820 -64.35 -47.81 19.67
CA SER A 820 -65.09 -48.18 20.91
C SER A 820 -64.71 -49.62 21.35
N ALA A 821 -63.88 -49.81 22.40
CA ALA A 821 -64.23 -50.08 23.82
C ALA A 821 -64.34 -51.61 24.16
N PRO A 822 -64.42 -52.06 25.44
CA PRO A 822 -63.36 -52.10 26.48
C PRO A 822 -63.24 -53.47 27.24
N ALA A 823 -62.28 -53.55 28.21
CA ALA A 823 -62.23 -54.40 29.43
C ALA A 823 -62.13 -55.94 29.26
N ALA A 824 -61.51 -56.77 30.11
CA ALA A 824 -60.71 -56.76 31.36
C ALA A 824 -59.94 -58.12 31.33
N SER A 825 -58.79 -58.36 31.97
CA SER A 825 -58.68 -58.61 33.42
C SER A 825 -57.20 -58.80 33.84
N SER A 826 -56.89 -58.22 34.99
CA SER A 826 -55.69 -58.29 35.84
C SER A 826 -55.42 -59.71 36.41
N PRO A 827 -54.58 -59.91 37.46
CA PRO A 827 -53.21 -59.46 37.74
C PRO A 827 -52.32 -60.62 38.27
N THR A 828 -51.00 -60.45 38.40
CA THR A 828 -50.30 -60.66 39.70
C THR A 828 -48.87 -60.15 39.66
N ALA A 829 -48.51 -59.44 40.72
CA ALA A 829 -47.17 -58.96 41.05
C ALA A 829 -46.26 -60.09 41.58
N VAL A 830 -44.95 -59.84 41.68
CA VAL A 830 -44.25 -59.71 42.98
C VAL A 830 -42.77 -59.38 42.76
N SER A 831 -42.35 -58.40 43.55
CA SER A 831 -41.05 -57.86 43.96
C SER A 831 -39.73 -58.62 43.69
N GLY A 832 -38.65 -57.83 43.63
CA GLY A 832 -37.59 -57.96 44.65
C GLY A 832 -36.15 -57.80 44.16
N SER A 833 -35.54 -56.66 44.52
CA SER A 833 -34.13 -56.48 44.92
C SER A 833 -33.06 -57.47 44.42
N ARG A 834 -32.14 -57.01 43.58
CA ARG A 834 -30.77 -56.58 43.92
C ARG A 834 -30.06 -56.07 42.67
#